data_AF-A0A2D5S3D9-F1
#
_entry.id   AF-A0A2D5S3D9-F1
#
_cell.length_a   1.000
_cell.length_b   1.000
_cell.length_c   1.000
_cell.angle_alpha   90.00
_cell.angle_beta   90.00
_cell.angle_gamma   90.00
#
_symmetry.space_group_name_H-M   'P 1'
#
loop_
_entity.id
_entity.type
_entity.pdbx_description
1 polymer ?
#
loop_
_entity_poly.entity_id
_entity_poly.type
_entity_poly.pdbx_seq_one_letter_code
_entity_poly.pdbx_strand_id
1 'polypeptide(L)'
;MRGVLAIARRDLVSTFLVPTGWIILAGWGLLAALVFVFATFREGQPATLRVVVSIAGWAMMIIAPAVSMRSFAEEARLGTLEVLLTSPLSALELVAGKLLAAIAVLGVLGLPILVLAGVSEAYGDPDPGELATGLLGLLLLGTTLVSMGILVSTRTSSQVVAYLVTFFAWFILILLAKGLPAILPELLPATFISSGRTLAWMDVVRGLDPIERLDDFAIGLFDSGNVAFFAGLAIFFSLASAFSLASPRRPRSQTASGRLLSGGFAVAGLLGLAVAVAAGTSLLSAPRLRVEADLTKTRAYSLRPSTIELLESLEPGWSIRMFVAQDDADPVTMRLVDEVVDRMDSATPSLIAERIDPVDPRSVGRYESVLESFLERDAIAIGIWEQEIDAGLEAFEALRTYGRATGPSIVEVIEGLPPGDPAGEVLERVGLGLGTLAEEGGVFTEFVEENLRSTTRRPLPNWRLVRASVAGNNANQATELEVLADALRGWTVDPALAPSVREWAVRTLPPLEQVAGGLRSTATSLETLERRQPLSIAVLADSIAEGDLAVVDGPPGSLVIPAWKLFPSSAIRESDAGAVVGFDRRFQGEEMLTSAIRALRIGVMPRVVIVHAEDRTMLRPTDEGMEYAAITEALRTARYEVEEWIPGRTERPVDDPDRVTVWVVMPTLQRTGLEYGETEKAVLAAATELIVAGEPVLLTVSRSLLPLVGQPDPWSTVAAGLGVTVDTGRVVFEWAPELADELRAGGSVVTYQEIDVSSMTPKANRSATPVATALRGKRLFLSHPTPVVVDDLITDDAVVLSAITPRPLRWLESDWRGDGARISGPPEPDADVNGEIYFDDPVPVAVAVETEGFLGEPQRLVVVGSGGWPLSAIVNESGNLGDQRLVLANPGNRELALSAVAWLAGLDELVATAATGREISRFEGVGGGTRTIFGFLLPVILGVGPLVFGAGLWSWRRSGR
;
A
#
# COMPACT_ATOMS: atom_id res chain seq x y z
N MET A 1 44.44 1.71 30.59
CA MET A 1 44.16 1.73 29.13
C MET A 1 45.29 1.16 28.25
N ARG A 2 46.57 1.57 28.38
CA ARG A 2 47.67 1.02 27.54
C ARG A 2 47.79 -0.53 27.60
N GLY A 3 47.59 -1.14 28.77
CA GLY A 3 47.62 -2.59 28.93
C GLY A 3 46.49 -3.34 28.22
N VAL A 4 45.26 -2.82 28.28
CA VAL A 4 44.08 -3.37 27.59
C VAL A 4 44.29 -3.40 26.08
N LEU A 5 44.76 -2.29 25.51
CA LEU A 5 45.01 -2.18 24.07
C LEU A 5 46.18 -3.08 23.62
N ALA A 6 47.19 -3.28 24.47
CA ALA A 6 48.29 -4.20 24.19
C ALA A 6 47.81 -5.65 24.08
N ILE A 7 46.92 -6.08 24.98
CA ILE A 7 46.29 -7.41 24.91
C ILE A 7 45.41 -7.52 23.66
N ALA A 8 44.56 -6.52 23.43
CA ALA A 8 43.65 -6.51 22.28
C ALA A 8 44.42 -6.66 20.96
N ARG A 9 45.50 -5.89 20.79
CA ARG A 9 46.38 -5.97 19.61
C ARG A 9 47.06 -7.33 19.51
N ARG A 10 47.58 -7.88 20.62
CA ARG A 10 48.25 -9.19 20.63
C ARG A 10 47.31 -10.29 20.16
N ASP A 11 46.11 -10.34 20.73
CA ASP A 11 45.14 -11.41 20.48
C ASP A 11 44.43 -11.25 19.12
N LEU A 12 44.20 -10.02 18.65
CA LEU A 12 43.72 -9.77 17.28
C LEU A 12 44.75 -10.27 16.25
N VAL A 13 46.02 -9.89 16.43
CA VAL A 13 47.09 -10.34 15.53
C VAL A 13 47.25 -11.85 15.60
N SER A 14 47.24 -12.47 16.79
CA SER A 14 47.38 -13.92 16.92
C SER A 14 46.28 -14.69 16.20
N THR A 15 45.06 -14.14 16.13
CA THR A 15 43.92 -14.75 15.44
C THR A 15 44.15 -14.88 13.93
N PHE A 16 44.72 -13.86 13.29
CA PHE A 16 45.01 -13.86 11.84
C PHE A 16 46.41 -14.39 11.48
N LEU A 17 47.27 -14.63 12.47
CA LEU A 17 48.56 -15.29 12.27
C LEU A 17 48.42 -16.81 12.10
N VAL A 18 47.29 -17.39 12.51
CA VAL A 18 46.98 -18.82 12.42
C VAL A 18 45.86 -19.00 11.38
N PRO A 19 45.81 -20.12 10.63
CA PRO A 19 44.81 -20.31 9.57
C PRO A 19 43.35 -20.18 10.01
N THR A 20 43.05 -20.39 11.30
CA THR A 20 41.67 -20.37 11.83
C THR A 20 40.92 -19.06 11.53
N GLY A 21 41.55 -17.89 11.70
CA GLY A 21 40.89 -16.61 11.47
C GLY A 21 40.45 -16.43 10.01
N TRP A 22 41.31 -16.86 9.07
CA TRP A 22 41.03 -16.85 7.64
C TRP A 22 39.96 -17.86 7.24
N ILE A 23 39.93 -19.03 7.87
CA ILE A 23 38.88 -20.05 7.65
C ILE A 23 37.51 -19.54 8.11
N ILE A 24 37.44 -18.87 9.26
CA ILE A 24 36.18 -18.27 9.76
C ILE A 24 35.70 -17.17 8.80
N LEU A 25 36.60 -16.27 8.37
CA LEU A 25 36.26 -15.20 7.42
C LEU A 25 35.81 -15.76 6.07
N ALA A 26 36.47 -16.79 5.56
CA ALA A 26 36.11 -17.52 4.34
C ALA A 26 34.72 -18.17 4.43
N GLY A 27 34.46 -18.92 5.51
CA GLY A 27 33.17 -19.58 5.71
C GLY A 27 32.02 -18.57 5.84
N TRP A 28 32.25 -17.48 6.58
CA TRP A 28 31.30 -16.38 6.71
C TRP A 28 31.02 -15.68 5.39
N GLY A 29 32.07 -15.29 4.65
CA GLY A 29 31.94 -14.62 3.37
C GLY A 29 31.26 -15.51 2.32
N LEU A 30 31.57 -16.81 2.31
CA LEU A 30 30.91 -17.79 1.44
C LEU A 30 29.41 -17.89 1.74
N LEU A 31 29.04 -18.00 3.02
CA LEU A 31 27.63 -18.06 3.42
C LEU A 31 26.87 -16.81 2.99
N ALA A 32 27.41 -15.62 3.29
CA ALA A 32 26.80 -14.35 2.91
C ALA A 32 26.64 -14.23 1.39
N ALA A 33 27.66 -14.63 0.62
CA ALA A 33 27.62 -14.62 -0.84
C ALA A 33 26.55 -15.56 -1.42
N LEU A 34 26.45 -16.79 -0.89
CA LEU A 34 25.44 -17.75 -1.33
C LEU A 34 24.04 -17.24 -1.04
N VAL A 35 23.79 -16.74 0.18
CA VAL A 35 22.50 -16.15 0.55
C VAL A 35 22.15 -14.99 -0.39
N PHE A 36 23.09 -14.09 -0.64
CA PHE A 36 22.87 -12.96 -1.54
C PHE A 36 22.50 -13.40 -2.96
N VAL A 37 23.28 -14.29 -3.56
CA VAL A 37 23.06 -14.77 -4.94
C VAL A 37 21.74 -15.53 -5.08
N PHE A 38 21.39 -16.34 -4.09
CA PHE A 38 20.20 -17.19 -4.18
C PHE A 38 18.92 -16.47 -3.72
N ALA A 39 18.98 -15.63 -2.67
CA ALA A 39 17.80 -15.03 -2.06
C ALA A 39 17.56 -13.57 -2.48
N THR A 40 18.59 -12.81 -2.83
CA THR A 40 18.50 -11.34 -2.98
C THR A 40 18.75 -10.88 -4.42
N PHE A 41 19.83 -11.33 -5.05
CA PHE A 41 20.30 -10.81 -6.35
C PHE A 41 19.55 -11.43 -7.53
N ARG A 42 18.34 -10.93 -7.80
CA ARG A 42 17.49 -11.32 -8.94
C ARG A 42 16.79 -10.09 -9.51
N GLU A 43 16.51 -10.10 -10.82
CA GLU A 43 15.77 -9.02 -11.49
C GLU A 43 14.43 -8.76 -10.82
N GLY A 44 14.09 -7.47 -10.63
CA GLY A 44 12.82 -7.04 -10.05
C GLY A 44 12.65 -7.32 -8.55
N GLN A 45 13.65 -7.88 -7.88
CA GLN A 45 13.66 -8.01 -6.41
C GLN A 45 14.11 -6.70 -5.75
N PRO A 46 13.65 -6.43 -4.51
CA PRO A 46 14.12 -5.28 -3.74
C PRO A 46 15.64 -5.34 -3.52
N ALA A 47 16.33 -4.23 -3.75
CA ALA A 47 17.76 -4.07 -3.53
C ALA A 47 18.08 -3.91 -2.04
N THR A 48 17.76 -4.93 -1.23
CA THR A 48 17.98 -4.94 0.23
C THR A 48 18.88 -6.11 0.65
N LEU A 49 19.73 -5.87 1.66
CA LEU A 49 20.57 -6.90 2.27
C LEU A 49 19.96 -7.51 3.54
N ARG A 50 18.70 -7.20 3.86
CA ARG A 50 18.00 -7.67 5.06
C ARG A 50 18.07 -9.18 5.25
N VAL A 51 17.78 -9.96 4.21
CA VAL A 51 17.83 -11.43 4.26
C VAL A 51 19.23 -11.94 4.60
N VAL A 52 20.27 -11.28 4.05
CA VAL A 52 21.67 -11.58 4.36
C VAL A 52 21.95 -11.29 5.84
N VAL A 53 21.49 -10.16 6.37
CA VAL A 53 21.65 -9.76 7.78
C VAL A 53 20.91 -10.71 8.73
N SER A 54 19.66 -11.06 8.45
CA SER A 54 18.88 -11.98 9.29
C SER A 54 19.51 -13.36 9.35
N ILE A 55 19.93 -13.93 8.21
CA ILE A 55 20.62 -15.23 8.18
C ILE A 55 22.00 -15.14 8.84
N ALA A 56 22.71 -14.02 8.65
CA ALA A 56 23.97 -13.74 9.37
C ALA A 56 23.76 -13.72 10.89
N GLY A 57 22.62 -13.24 11.38
CA GLY A 57 22.24 -13.30 12.80
C GLY A 57 22.18 -14.72 13.34
N TRP A 58 21.53 -15.63 12.61
CA TRP A 58 21.51 -17.06 12.95
C TRP A 58 22.90 -17.69 12.88
N ALA A 59 23.67 -17.35 11.84
CA ALA A 59 25.03 -17.85 11.66
C ALA A 59 25.99 -17.35 12.75
N MET A 60 25.77 -16.16 13.34
CA MET A 60 26.56 -15.64 14.45
C MET A 60 26.52 -16.56 15.68
N MET A 61 25.46 -17.36 15.87
CA MET A 61 25.45 -18.36 16.95
C MET A 61 26.52 -19.44 16.78
N ILE A 62 26.93 -19.75 15.55
CA ILE A 62 27.98 -20.71 15.25
C ILE A 62 29.35 -20.00 15.29
N ILE A 63 29.43 -18.80 14.71
CA ILE A 63 30.68 -18.07 14.53
C ILE A 63 31.19 -17.46 15.85
N ALA A 64 30.33 -16.84 16.65
CA ALA A 64 30.75 -16.16 17.87
C ALA A 64 31.35 -17.10 18.93
N PRO A 65 30.82 -18.32 19.18
CA PRO A 65 31.51 -19.32 19.98
C PRO A 65 32.85 -19.76 19.39
N ALA A 66 32.98 -19.85 18.06
CA ALA A 66 34.25 -20.20 17.42
C ALA A 66 35.33 -19.12 17.60
N VAL A 67 34.93 -17.84 17.62
CA VAL A 67 35.83 -16.71 17.89
C VAL A 67 36.25 -16.68 19.37
N SER A 68 35.31 -16.92 20.29
CA SER A 68 35.56 -16.77 21.74
C SER A 68 36.12 -18.03 22.41
N MET A 69 35.95 -19.24 21.85
CA MET A 69 36.36 -20.49 22.51
C MET A 69 37.84 -20.56 22.90
N ARG A 70 38.72 -19.83 22.21
CA ARG A 70 40.17 -19.84 22.45
C ARG A 70 40.62 -18.83 23.50
N SER A 71 39.78 -17.86 23.88
CA SER A 71 40.19 -16.68 24.64
C SER A 71 40.96 -17.01 25.92
N PHE A 72 40.37 -17.79 26.84
CA PHE A 72 41.03 -18.25 28.07
C PHE A 72 41.25 -19.76 28.11
N ALA A 73 40.44 -20.56 27.41
CA ALA A 73 40.57 -22.01 27.43
C ALA A 73 41.91 -22.49 26.83
N GLU A 74 42.43 -21.78 25.82
CA GLU A 74 43.74 -22.09 25.24
C GLU A 74 44.87 -21.77 26.23
N GLU A 75 44.81 -20.62 26.89
CA GLU A 75 45.81 -20.23 27.87
C GLU A 75 45.80 -21.15 29.09
N ALA A 76 44.62 -21.63 29.50
CA ALA A 76 44.45 -22.63 30.55
C ALA A 76 45.05 -23.98 30.13
N ARG A 77 44.77 -24.42 28.89
CA ARG A 77 45.32 -25.67 28.34
C ARG A 77 46.85 -25.64 28.21
N LEU A 78 47.41 -24.49 27.84
CA LEU A 78 48.85 -24.30 27.68
C LEU A 78 49.58 -24.01 29.01
N GLY A 79 48.87 -23.91 30.14
CA GLY A 79 49.45 -23.55 31.44
C GLY A 79 49.88 -22.09 31.56
N THR A 80 49.68 -21.28 30.53
CA THR A 80 50.07 -19.86 30.49
C THR A 80 49.09 -18.94 31.21
N LEU A 81 47.91 -19.44 31.60
CA LEU A 81 46.90 -18.67 32.32
C LEU A 81 47.44 -18.14 33.66
N GLU A 82 48.26 -18.91 34.38
CA GLU A 82 48.87 -18.47 35.65
C GLU A 82 49.82 -17.29 35.45
N VAL A 83 50.57 -17.29 34.33
CA VAL A 83 51.46 -16.18 33.96
C VAL A 83 50.64 -14.94 33.59
N LEU A 84 49.53 -15.10 32.87
CA LEU A 84 48.66 -13.97 32.56
C LEU A 84 48.01 -13.39 33.83
N LEU A 85 47.57 -14.26 34.74
CA LEU A 85 46.96 -13.87 36.01
C LEU A 85 47.96 -13.27 37.02
N THR A 86 49.27 -13.44 36.82
CA THR A 86 50.32 -12.79 37.65
C THR A 86 50.81 -11.47 37.06
N SER A 87 50.35 -11.12 35.85
CA SER A 87 50.62 -9.80 35.26
C SER A 87 50.01 -8.67 36.11
N PRO A 88 50.55 -7.43 36.05
CA PRO A 88 50.06 -6.29 36.84
C PRO A 88 48.72 -5.73 36.35
N LEU A 89 47.92 -6.53 35.64
CA LEU A 89 46.62 -6.15 35.08
C LEU A 89 45.49 -6.74 35.92
N SER A 90 44.42 -5.96 36.08
CA SER A 90 43.20 -6.43 36.75
C SER A 90 42.46 -7.47 35.89
N ALA A 91 41.67 -8.34 36.51
CA ALA A 91 40.86 -9.33 35.78
C ALA A 91 39.89 -8.66 34.79
N LEU A 92 39.37 -7.47 35.13
CA LEU A 92 38.54 -6.66 34.24
C LEU A 92 39.31 -6.17 33.01
N GLU A 93 40.54 -5.69 33.20
CA GLU A 93 41.38 -5.26 32.07
C GLU A 93 41.76 -6.41 31.15
N LEU A 94 41.99 -7.61 31.69
CA LEU A 94 42.24 -8.82 30.89
C LEU A 94 41.01 -9.17 30.03
N VAL A 95 39.83 -9.22 30.65
CA VAL A 95 38.57 -9.54 29.94
C VAL A 95 38.25 -8.48 28.90
N ALA A 96 38.35 -7.19 29.25
CA ALA A 96 38.10 -6.10 28.32
C ALA A 96 39.06 -6.13 27.11
N GLY A 97 40.33 -6.47 27.33
CA GLY A 97 41.32 -6.60 26.25
C GLY A 97 40.96 -7.73 25.28
N LYS A 98 40.53 -8.89 25.79
CA LYS A 98 40.10 -10.02 24.96
C LYS A 98 38.78 -9.76 24.25
N LEU A 99 37.83 -9.09 24.92
CA LEU A 99 36.57 -8.69 24.31
C LEU A 99 36.82 -7.72 23.15
N LEU A 100 37.67 -6.70 23.32
CA LEU A 100 38.02 -5.76 22.25
C LEU A 100 38.71 -6.46 21.06
N ALA A 101 39.58 -7.45 21.30
CA ALA A 101 40.15 -8.25 20.21
C ALA A 101 39.06 -9.00 19.43
N ALA A 102 38.11 -9.60 20.14
CA ALA A 102 37.02 -10.33 19.51
C ALA A 102 36.03 -9.41 18.77
N ILE A 103 35.71 -8.23 19.31
CA ILE A 103 34.92 -7.20 18.61
C ILE A 103 35.61 -6.78 17.31
N ALA A 104 36.94 -6.60 17.32
CA ALA A 104 37.68 -6.28 16.10
C ALA A 104 37.61 -7.42 15.07
N VAL A 105 37.65 -8.68 15.49
CA VAL A 105 37.42 -9.83 14.60
C VAL A 105 36.02 -9.80 14.01
N LEU A 106 34.98 -9.52 14.82
CA LEU A 106 33.61 -9.35 14.35
C LEU A 106 33.48 -8.20 13.33
N GLY A 107 34.19 -7.09 13.54
CA GLY A 107 34.23 -5.98 12.58
C GLY A 107 34.83 -6.40 11.23
N VAL A 108 35.86 -7.23 11.22
CA VAL A 108 36.43 -7.81 9.99
C VAL A 108 35.43 -8.73 9.29
N LEU A 109 34.58 -9.45 10.03
CA LEU A 109 33.48 -10.24 9.45
C LEU A 109 32.39 -9.37 8.80
N GLY A 110 32.35 -8.06 9.06
CA GLY A 110 31.48 -7.13 8.33
C GLY A 110 31.91 -6.87 6.88
N LEU A 111 33.20 -7.08 6.54
CA LEU A 111 33.75 -6.74 5.22
C LEU A 111 33.07 -7.47 4.04
N PRO A 112 32.79 -8.79 4.10
CA PRO A 112 32.07 -9.46 3.02
C PRO A 112 30.70 -8.86 2.75
N ILE A 113 29.97 -8.44 3.79
CA ILE A 113 28.64 -7.81 3.63
C ILE A 113 28.78 -6.44 2.94
N LEU A 114 29.83 -5.67 3.25
CA LEU A 114 30.13 -4.42 2.55
C LEU A 114 30.45 -4.63 1.06
N VAL A 115 31.13 -5.73 0.71
CA VAL A 115 31.37 -6.08 -0.70
C VAL A 115 30.05 -6.37 -1.41
N LEU A 116 29.13 -7.11 -0.77
CA LEU A 116 27.81 -7.37 -1.33
C LEU A 116 27.00 -6.08 -1.49
N ALA A 117 27.11 -5.15 -0.54
CA ALA A 117 26.48 -3.82 -0.65
C ALA A 117 26.99 -3.02 -1.84
N GLY A 118 28.30 -3.04 -2.10
CA GLY A 118 28.87 -2.38 -3.29
C GLY A 118 28.42 -3.01 -4.60
N VAL A 119 28.16 -4.32 -4.63
CA VAL A 119 27.52 -4.96 -5.80
C VAL A 119 26.07 -4.53 -5.92
N SER A 120 25.35 -4.43 -4.79
CA SER A 120 23.97 -3.96 -4.81
C SER A 120 23.83 -2.53 -5.34
N GLU A 121 24.76 -1.64 -4.98
CA GLU A 121 24.82 -0.24 -5.44
C GLU A 121 25.10 -0.12 -6.95
N ALA A 122 25.70 -1.13 -7.57
CA ALA A 122 25.98 -1.13 -9.01
C ALA A 122 24.76 -1.53 -9.86
N TYR A 123 23.81 -2.26 -9.30
CA TYR A 123 22.62 -2.79 -10.01
C TYR A 123 21.29 -2.31 -9.42
N GLY A 124 21.34 -1.46 -8.39
CA GLY A 124 20.20 -0.87 -7.70
C GLY A 124 20.68 0.25 -6.76
N ASP A 125 19.77 0.86 -6.02
CA ASP A 125 20.03 1.94 -5.03
C ASP A 125 19.65 1.44 -3.62
N PRO A 126 20.47 0.55 -3.03
CA PRO A 126 20.20 -0.04 -1.72
C PRO A 126 20.25 1.00 -0.61
N ASP A 127 19.45 0.82 0.43
CA ASP A 127 19.37 1.77 1.54
C ASP A 127 20.64 1.72 2.43
N PRO A 128 21.45 2.78 2.49
CA PRO A 128 22.67 2.79 3.30
C PRO A 128 22.37 2.80 4.81
N GLY A 129 21.19 3.28 5.20
CA GLY A 129 20.70 3.28 6.57
C GLY A 129 20.43 1.86 7.08
N GLU A 130 19.66 1.09 6.29
CA GLU A 130 19.37 -0.32 6.56
C GLU A 130 20.65 -1.16 6.70
N LEU A 131 21.64 -0.91 5.83
CA LEU A 131 22.93 -1.58 5.89
C LEU A 131 23.70 -1.21 7.17
N ALA A 132 23.77 0.08 7.52
CA ALA A 132 24.54 0.55 8.67
C ALA A 132 23.97 0.03 9.99
N THR A 133 22.64 0.08 10.15
CA THR A 133 21.96 -0.46 11.34
C THR A 133 22.07 -1.97 11.39
N GLY A 134 21.89 -2.68 10.27
CA GLY A 134 22.01 -4.14 10.22
C GLY A 134 23.41 -4.62 10.64
N LEU A 135 24.46 -3.95 10.16
CA LEU A 135 25.85 -4.23 10.57
C LEU A 135 26.08 -3.90 12.05
N LEU A 136 25.51 -2.81 12.55
CA LEU A 136 25.59 -2.45 13.97
C LEU A 136 24.88 -3.51 14.85
N GLY A 137 23.68 -3.94 14.46
CA GLY A 137 22.92 -4.99 15.14
C GLY A 137 23.69 -6.30 15.19
N LEU A 138 24.28 -6.74 14.07
CA LEU A 138 25.15 -7.92 14.02
C LEU A 138 26.37 -7.80 14.94
N LEU A 139 26.99 -6.62 15.00
CA LEU A 139 28.14 -6.36 15.86
C LEU A 139 27.74 -6.41 17.35
N LEU A 140 26.60 -5.83 17.72
CA LEU A 140 26.06 -5.84 19.09
C LEU A 140 25.67 -7.25 19.53
N LEU A 141 24.94 -7.97 18.69
CA LEU A 141 24.58 -9.38 18.91
C LEU A 141 25.83 -10.23 19.07
N GLY A 142 26.78 -10.13 18.12
CA GLY A 142 28.05 -10.85 18.15
C GLY A 142 28.87 -10.54 19.41
N THR A 143 28.91 -9.28 19.85
CA THR A 143 29.61 -8.86 21.07
C THR A 143 29.01 -9.53 22.31
N THR A 144 27.69 -9.66 22.35
CA THR A 144 26.97 -10.30 23.45
C THR A 144 27.22 -11.80 23.49
N LEU A 145 27.15 -12.47 22.33
CA LEU A 145 27.48 -13.88 22.16
C LEU A 145 28.93 -14.19 22.57
N VAL A 146 29.88 -13.37 22.10
CA VAL A 146 31.31 -13.47 22.43
C VAL A 146 31.55 -13.24 23.92
N SER A 147 30.88 -12.27 24.55
CA SER A 147 31.03 -12.00 25.99
C SER A 147 30.64 -13.22 26.83
N MET A 148 29.57 -13.92 26.44
CA MET A 148 29.19 -15.19 27.06
C MET A 148 30.22 -16.29 26.79
N GLY A 149 30.71 -16.41 25.55
CA GLY A 149 31.74 -17.40 25.22
C GLY A 149 33.06 -17.18 25.97
N ILE A 150 33.45 -15.93 26.20
CA ILE A 150 34.57 -15.58 27.06
C ILE A 150 34.31 -16.07 28.49
N LEU A 151 33.12 -15.83 29.05
CA LEU A 151 32.74 -16.33 30.39
C LEU A 151 32.88 -17.85 30.48
N VAL A 152 32.31 -18.59 29.53
CA VAL A 152 32.39 -20.05 29.48
C VAL A 152 33.85 -20.51 29.37
N SER A 153 34.66 -19.84 28.55
CA SER A 153 36.09 -20.16 28.37
C SER A 153 36.90 -20.03 29.67
N THR A 154 36.48 -19.18 30.63
CA THR A 154 37.17 -19.08 31.94
C THR A 154 36.97 -20.32 32.82
N ARG A 155 35.93 -21.12 32.53
CA ARG A 155 35.50 -22.27 33.33
C ARG A 155 35.96 -23.61 32.78
N THR A 156 36.57 -23.64 31.60
CA THR A 156 36.99 -24.87 30.92
C THR A 156 38.37 -24.73 30.31
N SER A 157 39.14 -25.82 30.29
CA SER A 157 40.42 -25.93 29.60
C SER A 157 40.29 -26.52 28.19
N SER A 158 39.10 -26.96 27.80
CA SER A 158 38.84 -27.53 26.47
C SER A 158 38.11 -26.52 25.58
N GLN A 159 38.74 -26.15 24.46
CA GLN A 159 38.15 -25.27 23.45
C GLN A 159 36.82 -25.83 22.89
N VAL A 160 36.77 -27.15 22.68
CA VAL A 160 35.56 -27.82 22.16
C VAL A 160 34.41 -27.70 23.16
N VAL A 161 34.70 -27.88 24.46
CA VAL A 161 33.67 -27.73 25.51
C VAL A 161 33.23 -26.27 25.63
N ALA A 162 34.18 -25.32 25.53
CA ALA A 162 33.85 -23.89 25.53
C ALA A 162 32.89 -23.52 24.40
N TYR A 163 33.18 -24.02 23.19
CA TYR A 163 32.35 -23.83 22.01
C TYR A 163 30.94 -24.41 22.21
N LEU A 164 30.83 -25.70 22.55
CA LEU A 164 29.54 -26.39 22.63
C LEU A 164 28.64 -25.80 23.71
N VAL A 165 29.18 -25.51 24.89
CA VAL A 165 28.40 -24.93 26.00
C VAL A 165 27.87 -23.54 25.62
N THR A 166 28.70 -22.71 24.96
CA THR A 166 28.27 -21.38 24.52
C THR A 166 27.17 -21.48 23.46
N PHE A 167 27.37 -22.34 22.45
CA PHE A 167 26.38 -22.57 21.38
C PHE A 167 25.04 -23.04 21.94
N PHE A 168 25.04 -24.12 22.72
CA PHE A 168 23.79 -24.70 23.25
C PHE A 168 23.09 -23.78 24.26
N ALA A 169 23.84 -23.02 25.05
CA ALA A 169 23.23 -22.09 26.00
C ALA A 169 22.46 -20.98 25.27
N TRP A 170 23.01 -20.43 24.18
CA TRP A 170 22.29 -19.46 23.34
C TRP A 170 21.14 -20.09 22.56
N PHE A 171 21.35 -21.28 22.00
CA PHE A 171 20.31 -22.01 21.30
C PHE A 171 19.09 -22.28 22.19
N ILE A 172 19.32 -22.71 23.44
CA ILE A 172 18.25 -22.94 24.42
C ILE A 172 17.56 -21.62 24.81
N LEU A 173 18.31 -20.53 24.98
CA LEU A 173 17.74 -19.22 25.30
C LEU A 173 16.79 -18.76 24.20
N ILE A 174 17.18 -18.86 22.93
CA ILE A 174 16.34 -18.49 21.79
C ILE A 174 15.14 -19.43 21.68
N LEU A 175 15.34 -20.74 21.85
CA LEU A 175 14.24 -21.71 21.83
C LEU A 175 13.20 -21.41 22.93
N LEU A 176 13.65 -20.99 24.11
CA LEU A 176 12.77 -20.61 25.21
C LEU A 176 12.06 -19.27 24.95
N ALA A 177 12.81 -18.26 24.51
CA ALA A 177 12.26 -16.92 24.26
C ALA A 177 11.25 -16.92 23.09
N LYS A 178 11.53 -17.68 22.03
CA LYS A 178 10.71 -17.74 20.81
C LYS A 178 9.67 -18.85 20.84
N GLY A 179 10.04 -20.04 21.30
CA GLY A 179 9.19 -21.23 21.24
C GLY A 179 8.14 -21.30 22.35
N LEU A 180 8.47 -20.87 23.57
CA LEU A 180 7.52 -20.96 24.68
C LEU A 180 6.28 -20.08 24.45
N PRO A 181 6.40 -18.79 24.05
CA PRO A 181 5.23 -17.95 23.77
C PRO A 181 4.38 -18.40 22.57
N ALA A 182 4.97 -19.11 21.62
CA ALA A 182 4.29 -19.60 20.42
C ALA A 182 3.45 -20.87 20.69
N ILE A 183 3.98 -21.80 21.49
CA ILE A 183 3.34 -23.10 21.72
C ILE A 183 2.31 -23.05 22.86
N LEU A 184 2.55 -22.22 23.87
CA LEU A 184 1.70 -22.20 25.07
C LEU A 184 0.22 -21.86 24.83
N PRO A 185 -0.14 -20.98 23.86
CA PRO A 185 -1.54 -20.69 23.53
C PRO A 185 -2.30 -21.89 22.98
N GLU A 186 -1.61 -22.80 22.27
CA GLU A 186 -2.21 -24.01 21.70
C GLU A 186 -2.41 -25.11 22.75
N LEU A 187 -1.57 -25.13 23.78
CA LEU A 187 -1.57 -26.17 24.81
C LEU A 187 -2.44 -25.84 26.04
N LEU A 188 -2.76 -24.56 26.28
CA LEU A 188 -3.48 -24.12 27.48
C LEU A 188 -4.90 -23.62 27.13
N PRO A 189 -5.90 -23.82 28.00
CA PRO A 189 -7.25 -23.26 27.81
C PRO A 189 -7.22 -21.73 27.74
N ALA A 190 -8.08 -21.14 26.89
CA ALA A 190 -8.20 -19.69 26.70
C ALA A 190 -8.41 -18.89 28.00
N THR A 191 -9.03 -19.49 29.01
CA THR A 191 -9.25 -18.88 30.35
C THR A 191 -7.97 -18.68 31.16
N PHE A 192 -6.93 -19.49 30.94
CA PHE A 192 -5.61 -19.31 31.57
C PHE A 192 -4.79 -18.23 30.87
N ILE A 193 -5.00 -18.04 29.57
CA ILE A 193 -4.25 -17.11 28.71
C ILE A 193 -4.79 -15.69 28.81
N SER A 194 -6.11 -15.51 28.97
CA SER A 194 -6.76 -14.20 29.11
C SER A 194 -6.54 -13.51 30.46
N SER A 195 -5.91 -14.19 31.42
CA SER A 195 -5.48 -13.56 32.67
C SER A 195 -4.37 -12.54 32.38
N GLY A 196 -4.54 -11.26 32.75
CA GLY A 196 -3.56 -10.20 32.49
C GLY A 196 -2.15 -10.47 33.05
N ARG A 197 -2.02 -11.33 34.06
CA ARG A 197 -0.71 -11.81 34.57
C ARG A 197 -0.01 -12.78 33.62
N THR A 198 -0.78 -13.55 32.84
CA THR A 198 -0.26 -14.53 31.88
C THR A 198 0.33 -13.81 30.67
N LEU A 199 -0.39 -12.83 30.14
CA LEU A 199 0.06 -11.97 29.04
C LEU A 199 1.36 -11.23 29.42
N ALA A 200 1.40 -10.61 30.61
CA ALA A 200 2.56 -9.85 31.06
C ALA A 200 3.86 -10.68 31.19
N TRP A 201 3.81 -11.95 31.60
CA TRP A 201 5.02 -12.77 31.64
C TRP A 201 5.44 -13.25 30.24
N MET A 202 4.48 -13.48 29.34
CA MET A 202 4.75 -13.86 27.94
C MET A 202 5.51 -12.75 27.22
N ASP A 203 5.10 -11.50 27.42
CA ASP A 203 5.76 -10.32 26.84
C ASP A 203 7.20 -10.18 27.35
N VAL A 204 7.43 -10.44 28.64
CA VAL A 204 8.79 -10.42 29.22
C VAL A 204 9.66 -11.53 28.63
N VAL A 205 9.13 -12.75 28.46
CA VAL A 205 9.89 -13.87 27.88
C VAL A 205 10.21 -13.62 26.41
N ARG A 206 9.25 -13.09 25.65
CA ARG A 206 9.44 -12.71 24.25
C ARG A 206 10.49 -11.60 24.11
N GLY A 207 10.45 -10.58 24.99
CA GLY A 207 11.41 -9.49 25.00
C GLY A 207 12.88 -9.89 25.28
N LEU A 208 13.15 -11.15 25.63
CA LEU A 208 14.49 -11.71 25.77
C LEU A 208 15.04 -12.31 24.46
N ASP A 209 14.25 -12.37 23.37
CA ASP A 209 14.68 -12.92 22.08
C ASP A 209 15.71 -11.97 21.41
N PRO A 210 16.98 -12.39 21.28
CA PRO A 210 18.02 -11.58 20.63
C PRO A 210 17.85 -11.50 19.11
N ILE A 211 17.12 -12.43 18.47
CA ILE A 211 16.89 -12.44 17.02
C ILE A 211 15.77 -11.47 16.67
N GLU A 212 14.69 -11.43 17.44
CA GLU A 212 13.62 -10.44 17.26
C GLU A 212 14.17 -9.01 17.35
N ARG A 213 15.03 -8.73 18.34
CA ARG A 213 15.71 -7.44 18.46
C ARG A 213 16.72 -7.15 17.35
N LEU A 214 17.27 -8.17 16.70
CA LEU A 214 18.14 -7.99 15.53
C LEU A 214 17.33 -7.59 14.30
N ASP A 215 16.10 -8.10 14.16
CA ASP A 215 15.26 -7.81 13.01
C ASP A 215 14.97 -6.30 12.89
N ASP A 216 14.77 -5.58 14.01
CA ASP A 216 14.63 -4.12 14.04
C ASP A 216 15.84 -3.41 13.40
N PHE A 217 17.05 -3.84 13.74
CA PHE A 217 18.26 -3.31 13.12
C PHE A 217 18.37 -3.70 11.64
N ALA A 218 17.93 -4.90 11.28
CA ALA A 218 17.98 -5.41 9.91
C ALA A 218 17.04 -4.66 8.96
N ILE A 219 16.00 -4.01 9.48
CA ILE A 219 15.05 -3.18 8.70
C ILE A 219 15.44 -1.69 8.64
N GLY A 220 16.48 -1.24 9.35
CA GLY A 220 16.87 0.17 9.37
C GLY A 220 16.51 0.94 10.65
N LEU A 221 15.90 0.27 11.62
CA LEU A 221 15.47 0.88 12.88
C LEU A 221 16.63 0.89 13.89
N PHE A 222 16.94 2.07 14.42
CA PHE A 222 17.81 2.21 15.57
C PHE A 222 16.97 2.44 16.82
N ASP A 223 16.84 1.41 17.66
CA ASP A 223 16.20 1.52 18.97
C ASP A 223 17.25 1.49 20.09
N SER A 224 17.31 2.57 20.88
CA SER A 224 18.14 2.66 22.08
C SER A 224 17.86 1.55 23.11
N GLY A 225 16.64 1.04 23.18
CA GLY A 225 16.25 -0.09 24.04
C GLY A 225 16.97 -1.39 23.62
N ASN A 226 17.02 -1.67 22.32
CA ASN A 226 17.76 -2.82 21.78
C ASN A 226 19.27 -2.70 22.02
N VAL A 227 19.83 -1.50 21.84
CA VAL A 227 21.25 -1.24 22.13
C VAL A 227 21.55 -1.45 23.61
N ALA A 228 20.70 -0.92 24.50
CA ALA A 228 20.83 -1.08 25.94
C ALA A 228 20.77 -2.55 26.35
N PHE A 229 19.90 -3.34 25.72
CA PHE A 229 19.79 -4.79 25.95
C PHE A 229 21.10 -5.52 25.62
N PHE A 230 21.62 -5.37 24.40
CA PHE A 230 22.86 -6.04 23.99
C PHE A 230 24.06 -5.55 24.80
N ALA A 231 24.20 -4.23 25.01
CA ALA A 231 25.29 -3.67 25.80
C ALA A 231 25.23 -4.12 27.26
N GLY A 232 24.03 -4.11 27.86
CA GLY A 232 23.81 -4.55 29.24
C GLY A 232 24.19 -6.02 29.43
N LEU A 233 23.78 -6.89 28.51
CA LEU A 233 24.09 -8.31 28.57
C LEU A 233 25.59 -8.59 28.31
N ALA A 234 26.22 -7.86 27.39
CA ALA A 234 27.67 -7.93 27.17
C ALA A 234 28.47 -7.49 28.42
N ILE A 235 28.05 -6.40 29.09
CA ILE A 235 28.64 -5.93 30.35
C ILE A 235 28.46 -6.98 31.44
N PHE A 236 27.24 -7.53 31.59
CA PHE A 236 26.95 -8.59 32.56
C PHE A 236 27.90 -9.78 32.42
N PHE A 237 28.00 -10.35 31.22
CA PHE A 237 28.87 -11.50 30.97
C PHE A 237 30.36 -11.17 31.14
N SER A 238 30.78 -9.96 30.76
CA SER A 238 32.16 -9.50 30.95
C SER A 238 32.53 -9.36 32.43
N LEU A 239 31.64 -8.77 33.24
CA LEU A 239 31.81 -8.67 34.68
C LEU A 239 31.79 -10.05 35.35
N ALA A 240 30.89 -10.94 34.92
CA ALA A 240 30.85 -12.32 35.39
C ALA A 240 32.15 -13.08 35.04
N SER A 241 32.74 -12.82 33.88
CA SER A 241 34.01 -13.40 33.44
C SER A 241 35.16 -12.94 34.35
N ALA A 242 35.24 -11.64 34.62
CA ALA A 242 36.25 -11.09 35.51
C ALA A 242 36.10 -11.60 36.94
N PHE A 243 34.86 -11.75 37.42
CA PHE A 243 34.57 -12.35 38.71
C PHE A 243 35.01 -13.81 38.79
N SER A 244 34.72 -14.60 37.75
CA SER A 244 35.16 -16.00 37.61
C SER A 244 36.68 -16.14 37.75
N LEU A 245 37.44 -15.25 37.09
CA LEU A 245 38.90 -15.21 37.13
C LEU A 245 39.47 -14.67 38.46
N ALA A 246 38.72 -13.86 39.19
CA ALA A 246 39.13 -13.31 40.48
C ALA A 246 38.91 -14.29 41.65
N SER A 247 38.03 -15.30 41.49
CA SER A 247 37.67 -16.26 42.54
C SER A 247 38.86 -17.02 43.17
N PRO A 248 39.95 -17.38 42.45
CA PRO A 248 41.12 -18.03 43.05
C PRO A 248 41.94 -17.13 43.99
N ARG A 249 41.77 -15.80 43.95
CA ARG A 249 42.56 -14.82 44.73
C ARG A 249 42.02 -14.55 46.14
N ARG A 250 40.83 -15.05 46.50
CA ARG A 250 40.25 -14.86 47.84
C ARG A 250 40.84 -15.90 48.81
N PRO A 251 41.30 -15.50 50.02
CA PRO A 251 41.82 -16.45 51.00
C PRO A 251 40.75 -17.51 51.31
N ARG A 252 41.05 -18.78 51.00
CA ARG A 252 40.16 -19.91 51.26
C ARG A 252 39.96 -20.06 52.77
N SER A 253 38.78 -19.67 53.26
CA SER A 253 38.31 -20.03 54.60
C SER A 253 38.35 -21.56 54.77
N GLN A 254 39.05 -22.05 55.80
CA GLN A 254 39.21 -23.48 56.04
C GLN A 254 37.90 -24.17 56.49
N THR A 255 36.93 -23.43 57.04
CA THR A 255 35.62 -23.93 57.52
C THR A 255 34.56 -24.05 56.42
N ALA A 256 33.75 -25.12 56.48
CA ALA A 256 32.67 -25.43 55.52
C ALA A 256 31.62 -24.29 55.42
N SER A 257 31.28 -23.67 56.55
CA SER A 257 30.34 -22.53 56.63
C SER A 257 30.85 -21.29 55.90
N GLY A 258 32.17 -21.02 55.94
CA GLY A 258 32.77 -19.89 55.24
C GLY A 258 32.84 -20.06 53.72
N ARG A 259 32.85 -21.31 53.22
CA ARG A 259 32.74 -21.60 51.77
C ARG A 259 31.31 -21.39 51.26
N LEU A 260 30.31 -21.79 52.04
CA LEU A 260 28.89 -21.54 51.74
C LEU A 260 28.55 -20.05 51.75
N LEU A 261 29.02 -19.30 52.76
CA LEU A 261 28.78 -17.85 52.86
C LEU A 261 29.48 -17.07 51.74
N SER A 262 30.76 -17.34 51.45
CA SER A 262 31.49 -16.64 50.39
C SER A 262 30.98 -16.97 48.98
N GLY A 263 30.49 -18.21 48.76
CA GLY A 263 29.76 -18.59 47.54
C GLY A 263 28.38 -17.93 47.44
N GLY A 264 27.65 -17.82 48.55
CA GLY A 264 26.36 -17.14 48.63
C GLY A 264 26.45 -15.65 48.27
N PHE A 265 27.42 -14.92 48.83
CA PHE A 265 27.64 -13.51 48.47
C PHE A 265 28.04 -13.31 47.00
N ALA A 266 28.77 -14.26 46.41
CA ALA A 266 29.14 -14.23 45.01
C ALA A 266 27.93 -14.41 44.09
N VAL A 267 27.09 -15.40 44.39
CA VAL A 267 25.86 -15.67 43.64
C VAL A 267 24.88 -14.52 43.81
N ALA A 268 24.69 -14.00 45.03
CA ALA A 268 23.82 -12.85 45.29
C ALA A 268 24.31 -11.57 44.57
N GLY A 269 25.63 -11.35 44.48
CA GLY A 269 26.21 -10.24 43.73
C GLY A 269 25.98 -10.35 42.22
N LEU A 270 26.12 -11.56 41.65
CA LEU A 270 25.78 -11.83 40.25
C LEU A 270 24.29 -11.67 39.97
N LEU A 271 23.44 -12.14 40.89
CA LEU A 271 21.98 -12.02 40.77
C LEU A 271 21.54 -10.55 40.86
N GLY A 272 22.10 -9.79 41.81
CA GLY A 272 21.87 -8.36 41.93
C GLY A 272 22.33 -7.57 40.71
N LEU A 273 23.46 -7.95 40.10
CA LEU A 273 23.93 -7.37 38.84
C LEU A 273 22.99 -7.71 37.67
N ALA A 274 22.51 -8.95 37.58
CA ALA A 274 21.54 -9.36 36.55
C ALA A 274 20.25 -8.54 36.67
N VAL A 275 19.74 -8.35 37.90
CA VAL A 275 18.56 -7.53 38.17
C VAL A 275 18.83 -6.05 37.83
N ALA A 276 20.00 -5.52 38.14
CA ALA A 276 20.35 -4.14 37.81
C ALA A 276 20.45 -3.91 36.29
N VAL A 277 21.00 -4.88 35.55
CA VAL A 277 21.04 -4.84 34.08
C VAL A 277 19.63 -4.94 33.52
N ALA A 278 18.81 -5.88 33.99
CA ALA A 278 17.42 -6.00 33.57
C ALA A 278 16.60 -4.73 33.87
N ALA A 279 16.76 -4.15 35.04
CA ALA A 279 16.09 -2.90 35.42
C ALA A 279 16.58 -1.72 34.55
N GLY A 280 17.88 -1.65 34.25
CA GLY A 280 18.45 -0.64 33.37
C GLY A 280 17.94 -0.75 31.93
N THR A 281 17.83 -1.97 31.40
CA THR A 281 17.24 -2.23 30.08
C THR A 281 15.76 -1.86 30.07
N SER A 282 14.99 -2.26 31.08
CA SER A 282 13.56 -1.90 31.17
C SER A 282 13.34 -0.38 31.32
N LEU A 283 14.23 0.33 32.01
CA LEU A 283 14.16 1.79 32.14
C LEU A 283 14.44 2.50 30.81
N LEU A 284 15.43 2.02 30.04
CA LEU A 284 15.78 2.58 28.74
C LEU A 284 14.80 2.18 27.63
N SER A 285 14.02 1.11 27.83
CA SER A 285 12.88 0.75 27.00
C SER A 285 11.59 1.49 27.37
N ALA A 286 11.59 2.33 28.41
CA ALA A 286 10.40 3.08 28.79
C ALA A 286 10.10 4.20 27.76
N PRO A 287 8.82 4.47 27.42
CA PRO A 287 8.45 5.42 26.36
C PRO A 287 9.06 6.82 26.50
N ARG A 288 9.37 7.26 27.74
CA ARG A 288 9.93 8.59 28.03
C ARG A 288 11.44 8.71 27.77
N LEU A 289 12.16 7.60 27.72
CA LEU A 289 13.62 7.54 27.59
C LEU A 289 14.07 6.78 26.34
N ARG A 290 13.14 6.07 25.68
CA ARG A 290 13.38 5.36 24.42
C ARG A 290 13.63 6.38 23.31
N VAL A 291 14.83 6.34 22.75
CA VAL A 291 15.19 7.04 21.52
C VAL A 291 15.14 6.03 20.38
N GLU A 292 14.22 6.27 19.45
CA GLU A 292 14.14 5.55 18.18
C GLU A 292 14.54 6.48 17.04
N ALA A 293 15.42 6.00 16.17
CA ALA A 293 15.77 6.70 14.94
C ALA A 293 15.59 5.73 13.78
N ASP A 294 14.72 6.08 12.84
CA ASP A 294 14.67 5.41 11.54
C ASP A 294 15.78 6.00 10.66
N LEU A 295 16.79 5.19 10.39
CA LEU A 295 17.96 5.60 9.61
C LEU A 295 17.82 5.30 8.12
N THR A 296 16.70 4.69 7.69
CA THR A 296 16.43 4.42 6.27
C THR A 296 16.36 5.71 5.45
N LYS A 297 16.87 5.68 4.22
CA LYS A 297 16.83 6.76 3.22
C LYS A 297 15.40 7.25 2.98
N THR A 298 14.43 6.35 3.01
CA THR A 298 13.00 6.63 2.80
C THR A 298 12.23 6.94 4.08
N ARG A 299 12.87 6.80 5.26
CA ARG A 299 12.21 6.89 6.56
C ARG A 299 10.99 5.98 6.65
N ALA A 300 11.11 4.76 6.12
CA ALA A 300 10.03 3.80 5.88
C ALA A 300 9.22 3.41 7.11
N TYR A 301 9.82 3.52 8.30
CA TYR A 301 9.24 3.13 9.58
C TYR A 301 8.95 4.34 10.46
N SER A 302 9.16 5.59 10.00
CA SER A 302 8.77 6.79 10.75
C SER A 302 7.61 7.53 10.10
N LEU A 303 6.73 8.06 10.96
CA LEU A 303 5.65 8.93 10.53
C LEU A 303 6.23 10.21 9.94
N ARG A 304 5.61 10.70 8.88
CA ARG A 304 6.01 11.98 8.29
C ARG A 304 5.83 13.10 9.33
N PRO A 305 6.68 14.14 9.33
CA PRO A 305 6.48 15.29 10.20
C PRO A 305 5.08 15.91 10.05
N SER A 306 4.55 15.96 8.83
CA SER A 306 3.18 16.40 8.53
C SER A 306 2.10 15.46 9.05
N THR A 307 2.38 14.16 9.16
CA THR A 307 1.50 13.18 9.80
C THR A 307 1.48 13.44 11.31
N ILE A 308 2.65 13.61 11.94
CA ILE A 308 2.75 13.90 13.37
C ILE A 308 2.01 15.20 13.70
N GLU A 309 2.24 16.28 12.93
CA GLU A 309 1.54 17.55 13.11
C GLU A 309 0.02 17.41 12.97
N LEU A 310 -0.45 16.62 12.00
CA LEU A 310 -1.86 16.30 11.85
C LEU A 310 -2.39 15.57 13.10
N LEU A 311 -1.70 14.54 13.57
CA LEU A 311 -2.10 13.74 14.72
C LEU A 311 -2.10 14.56 16.02
N GLU A 312 -1.08 15.38 16.25
CA GLU A 312 -1.00 16.28 17.39
C GLU A 312 -2.12 17.33 17.39
N SER A 313 -2.64 17.69 16.22
CA SER A 313 -3.77 18.62 16.09
C SER A 313 -5.15 17.99 16.35
N LEU A 314 -5.23 16.67 16.62
CA LEU A 314 -6.50 15.98 16.84
C LEU A 314 -7.07 16.22 18.25
N GLU A 315 -8.36 16.52 18.29
CA GLU A 315 -9.16 16.52 19.53
C GLU A 315 -9.39 15.09 20.04
N PRO A 316 -9.72 14.86 21.32
CA PRO A 316 -10.02 13.51 21.82
C PRO A 316 -11.21 12.86 21.12
N GLY A 317 -11.13 11.56 20.84
CA GLY A 317 -12.23 10.76 20.29
C GLY A 317 -11.98 10.16 18.90
N TRP A 318 -10.73 10.19 18.42
CA TRP A 318 -10.35 9.50 17.18
C TRP A 318 -9.93 8.06 17.47
N SER A 319 -10.25 7.14 16.56
CA SER A 319 -9.69 5.80 16.58
C SER A 319 -9.40 5.27 15.17
N ILE A 320 -8.33 4.49 15.05
CA ILE A 320 -7.96 3.74 13.85
C ILE A 320 -7.96 2.27 14.24
N ARG A 321 -8.83 1.47 13.63
CA ARG A 321 -8.91 0.03 13.89
C ARG A 321 -8.71 -0.73 12.61
N MET A 322 -7.67 -1.55 12.56
CA MET A 322 -7.39 -2.36 11.38
C MET A 322 -7.73 -3.82 11.63
N PHE A 323 -8.67 -4.36 10.86
CA PHE A 323 -9.03 -5.78 10.87
C PHE A 323 -8.22 -6.49 9.78
N VAL A 324 -7.12 -7.11 10.16
CA VAL A 324 -6.28 -7.88 9.23
C VAL A 324 -5.89 -9.21 9.86
N ALA A 325 -6.21 -10.30 9.17
CA ALA A 325 -5.84 -11.65 9.59
C ALA A 325 -4.33 -11.90 9.36
N GLN A 326 -3.65 -12.47 10.36
CA GLN A 326 -2.21 -12.70 10.32
C GLN A 326 -1.77 -13.67 9.21
N ASP A 327 -2.64 -14.61 8.82
CA ASP A 327 -2.33 -15.65 7.82
C ASP A 327 -2.45 -15.16 6.38
N ASP A 328 -3.14 -14.03 6.16
CA ASP A 328 -3.38 -13.56 4.81
C ASP A 328 -2.12 -12.89 4.23
N ALA A 329 -1.29 -12.21 5.03
CA ALA A 329 -0.19 -11.37 4.54
C ALA A 329 1.23 -11.85 4.91
N ASP A 330 2.22 -11.44 4.09
CA ASP A 330 3.64 -11.72 4.35
C ASP A 330 4.07 -11.16 5.73
N PRO A 331 4.81 -11.93 6.55
CA PRO A 331 5.26 -11.49 7.88
C PRO A 331 6.02 -10.17 7.92
N VAL A 332 6.63 -9.74 6.81
CA VAL A 332 7.30 -8.44 6.71
C VAL A 332 6.29 -7.31 6.57
N THR A 333 5.25 -7.53 5.74
CA THR A 333 4.16 -6.57 5.56
C THR A 333 3.45 -6.36 6.88
N MET A 334 3.04 -7.45 7.54
CA MET A 334 2.33 -7.38 8.83
C MET A 334 3.12 -6.61 9.89
N ARG A 335 4.44 -6.80 9.95
CA ARG A 335 5.32 -6.03 10.85
C ARG A 335 5.35 -4.54 10.52
N LEU A 336 5.38 -4.16 9.24
CA LEU A 336 5.32 -2.75 8.84
C LEU A 336 3.98 -2.15 9.24
N VAL A 337 2.88 -2.91 9.15
CA VAL A 337 1.59 -2.42 9.61
C VAL A 337 1.57 -2.22 11.11
N ASP A 338 2.00 -3.24 11.88
CA ASP A 338 2.07 -3.19 13.33
C ASP A 338 2.86 -1.95 13.77
N GLU A 339 4.03 -1.72 13.16
CA GLU A 339 4.88 -0.56 13.48
C GLU A 339 4.22 0.79 13.18
N VAL A 340 3.56 0.94 12.02
CA VAL A 340 2.88 2.20 11.68
C VAL A 340 1.71 2.46 12.61
N VAL A 341 0.90 1.44 12.90
CA VAL A 341 -0.25 1.54 13.80
C VAL A 341 0.22 1.89 15.22
N ASP A 342 1.22 1.18 15.75
CA ASP A 342 1.79 1.44 17.08
C ASP A 342 2.38 2.85 17.19
N ARG A 343 2.97 3.37 16.10
CA ARG A 343 3.49 4.75 16.05
C ARG A 343 2.38 5.79 16.01
N MET A 344 1.30 5.54 15.27
CA MET A 344 0.15 6.45 15.27
C MET A 344 -0.52 6.50 16.65
N ASP A 345 -0.62 5.35 17.35
CA ASP A 345 -1.12 5.26 18.72
C ASP A 345 -0.21 6.02 19.70
N SER A 346 1.11 5.86 19.55
CA SER A 346 2.09 6.51 20.42
C SER A 346 2.28 8.01 20.13
N ALA A 347 1.81 8.51 18.98
CA ALA A 347 2.01 9.90 18.57
C ALA A 347 1.17 10.89 19.40
N THR A 348 -0.07 10.53 19.75
CA THR A 348 -0.97 11.41 20.50
C THR A 348 -1.93 10.62 21.39
N PRO A 349 -2.18 11.03 22.64
CA PRO A 349 -3.18 10.39 23.49
C PRO A 349 -4.63 10.62 23.03
N SER A 350 -4.85 11.50 22.04
CA SER A 350 -6.18 11.80 21.47
C SER A 350 -6.67 10.77 20.44
N LEU A 351 -5.76 9.91 19.97
CA LEU A 351 -6.01 8.88 18.96
C LEU A 351 -5.72 7.50 19.58
N ILE A 352 -6.59 6.53 19.31
CA ILE A 352 -6.33 5.12 19.61
C ILE A 352 -6.11 4.40 18.28
N ALA A 353 -4.93 3.87 18.03
CA ALA A 353 -4.65 3.09 16.82
C ALA A 353 -4.30 1.65 17.17
N GLU A 354 -5.06 0.69 16.65
CA GLU A 354 -4.82 -0.73 16.93
C GLU A 354 -5.09 -1.63 15.73
N ARG A 355 -4.32 -2.72 15.62
CA ARG A 355 -4.63 -3.84 14.74
C ARG A 355 -5.33 -4.94 15.54
N ILE A 356 -6.42 -5.45 14.99
CA ILE A 356 -7.24 -6.52 15.56
C ILE A 356 -7.25 -7.66 14.54
N ASP A 357 -6.76 -8.83 14.94
CA ASP A 357 -6.89 -10.04 14.12
C ASP A 357 -8.25 -10.70 14.43
N PRO A 358 -9.15 -10.85 13.44
CA PRO A 358 -10.46 -11.45 13.65
C PRO A 358 -10.42 -12.97 13.84
N VAL A 359 -9.28 -13.63 13.57
CA VAL A 359 -9.08 -15.08 13.66
C VAL A 359 -8.29 -15.47 14.91
N ASP A 360 -7.40 -14.60 15.43
CA ASP A 360 -6.62 -14.88 16.64
C ASP A 360 -7.53 -14.93 17.90
N PRO A 361 -7.57 -16.06 18.66
CA PRO A 361 -8.33 -16.18 19.91
C PRO A 361 -8.05 -15.09 20.96
N ARG A 362 -6.91 -14.39 20.89
CA ARG A 362 -6.53 -13.30 21.80
C ARG A 362 -7.22 -11.97 21.48
N SER A 363 -7.64 -11.75 20.23
CA SER A 363 -8.24 -10.50 19.76
C SER A 363 -9.71 -10.64 19.36
N VAL A 364 -10.23 -11.86 19.16
CA VAL A 364 -11.66 -12.09 18.84
C VAL A 364 -12.62 -11.40 19.81
N GLY A 365 -12.35 -11.44 21.12
CA GLY A 365 -13.21 -10.74 22.09
C GLY A 365 -13.18 -9.21 21.96
N ARG A 366 -12.07 -8.63 21.51
CA ARG A 366 -11.98 -7.19 21.18
C ARG A 366 -12.70 -6.88 19.87
N TYR A 367 -12.52 -7.72 18.86
CA TYR A 367 -13.21 -7.61 17.58
C TYR A 367 -14.73 -7.54 17.77
N GLU A 368 -15.32 -8.46 18.55
CA GLU A 368 -16.75 -8.46 18.86
C GLU A 368 -17.20 -7.17 19.57
N SER A 369 -16.45 -6.72 20.58
CA SER A 369 -16.79 -5.48 21.31
C SER A 369 -16.77 -4.23 20.42
N VAL A 370 -15.88 -4.20 19.43
CA VAL A 370 -15.80 -3.09 18.47
C VAL A 370 -16.99 -3.10 17.53
N LEU A 371 -17.39 -4.27 17.01
CA LEU A 371 -18.59 -4.39 16.18
C LEU A 371 -19.85 -4.00 16.94
N GLU A 372 -19.97 -4.41 18.21
CA GLU A 372 -21.07 -4.03 19.09
C GLU A 372 -21.14 -2.50 19.27
N SER A 373 -20.00 -1.83 19.43
CA SER A 373 -19.96 -0.36 19.54
C SER A 373 -20.46 0.36 18.28
N PHE A 374 -20.24 -0.21 17.08
CA PHE A 374 -20.77 0.34 15.83
C PHE A 374 -22.28 0.08 15.71
N LEU A 375 -22.75 -1.10 16.12
CA LEU A 375 -24.19 -1.43 16.13
C LEU A 375 -24.96 -0.51 17.09
N GLU A 376 -24.44 -0.24 18.28
CA GLU A 376 -25.05 0.67 19.25
C GLU A 376 -25.10 2.11 18.72
N ARG A 377 -24.03 2.56 18.04
CA ARG A 377 -23.96 3.91 17.47
C ARG A 377 -25.00 4.12 16.37
N ASP A 378 -25.13 3.16 15.45
CA ASP A 378 -25.99 3.30 14.26
C ASP A 378 -27.41 2.74 14.49
N ALA A 379 -27.76 2.31 15.72
CA ALA A 379 -29.02 1.64 16.05
C ALA A 379 -30.29 2.36 15.54
N ILE A 380 -30.33 3.70 15.60
CA ILE A 380 -31.46 4.49 15.12
C ILE A 380 -31.55 4.42 13.58
N ALA A 381 -30.43 4.58 12.88
CA ALA A 381 -30.37 4.54 11.43
C ALA A 381 -30.68 3.13 10.90
N ILE A 382 -30.16 2.09 11.57
CA ILE A 382 -30.49 0.68 11.29
C ILE A 382 -32.00 0.48 11.38
N GLY A 383 -32.65 0.96 12.46
CA GLY A 383 -34.10 0.82 12.63
C GLY A 383 -34.91 1.49 11.51
N ILE A 384 -34.47 2.64 11.00
CA ILE A 384 -35.10 3.32 9.86
C ILE A 384 -34.94 2.50 8.57
N TRP A 385 -33.74 1.94 8.35
CA TRP A 385 -33.47 1.10 7.18
C TRP A 385 -34.28 -0.17 7.18
N GLU A 386 -34.33 -0.87 8.30
CA GLU A 386 -35.12 -2.09 8.47
C GLU A 386 -36.61 -1.81 8.26
N GLN A 387 -37.13 -0.71 8.81
CA GLN A 387 -38.53 -0.31 8.61
C GLN A 387 -38.89 -0.06 7.15
N GLU A 388 -38.01 0.61 6.37
CA GLU A 388 -38.26 0.89 4.95
C GLU A 388 -38.09 -0.37 4.08
N ILE A 389 -37.15 -1.25 4.43
CA ILE A 389 -37.00 -2.58 3.80
C ILE A 389 -38.26 -3.42 4.04
N ASP A 390 -38.74 -3.46 5.29
CA ASP A 390 -39.96 -4.18 5.67
C ASP A 390 -41.18 -3.62 4.91
N ALA A 391 -41.32 -2.31 4.79
CA ALA A 391 -42.37 -1.70 3.98
C ALA A 391 -42.29 -2.12 2.49
N GLY A 392 -41.08 -2.24 1.93
CA GLY A 392 -40.86 -2.76 0.58
C GLY A 392 -41.25 -4.24 0.44
N LEU A 393 -40.95 -5.06 1.44
CA LEU A 393 -41.36 -6.47 1.48
C LEU A 393 -42.87 -6.62 1.64
N GLU A 394 -43.51 -5.80 2.47
CA GLU A 394 -44.97 -5.76 2.62
C GLU A 394 -45.67 -5.40 1.30
N ALA A 395 -45.12 -4.43 0.54
CA ALA A 395 -45.64 -4.10 -0.79
C ALA A 395 -45.50 -5.26 -1.77
N PHE A 396 -44.40 -6.01 -1.71
CA PHE A 396 -44.21 -7.21 -2.52
C PHE A 396 -45.15 -8.36 -2.11
N GLU A 397 -45.40 -8.56 -0.82
CA GLU A 397 -46.34 -9.57 -0.35
C GLU A 397 -47.80 -9.20 -0.69
N ALA A 398 -48.13 -7.90 -0.77
CA ALA A 398 -49.41 -7.43 -1.29
C ALA A 398 -49.62 -7.83 -2.76
N LEU A 399 -48.57 -7.76 -3.59
CA LEU A 399 -48.59 -8.28 -4.97
C LEU A 399 -48.83 -9.79 -4.99
N ARG A 400 -48.10 -10.56 -4.18
CA ARG A 400 -48.29 -12.02 -4.11
C ARG A 400 -49.70 -12.39 -3.68
N THR A 401 -50.24 -11.68 -2.69
CA THR A 401 -51.62 -11.85 -2.23
C THR A 401 -52.63 -11.51 -3.32
N TYR A 402 -52.39 -10.42 -4.07
CA TYR A 402 -53.20 -10.04 -5.23
C TYR A 402 -53.16 -11.11 -6.34
N GLY A 403 -51.98 -11.66 -6.64
CA GLY A 403 -51.81 -12.74 -7.62
C GLY A 403 -52.60 -14.00 -7.26
N ARG A 404 -52.52 -14.44 -5.98
CA ARG A 404 -53.31 -15.59 -5.46
C ARG A 404 -54.82 -15.35 -5.55
N ALA A 405 -55.27 -14.13 -5.28
CA ALA A 405 -56.70 -13.79 -5.31
C ALA A 405 -57.24 -13.66 -6.75
N THR A 406 -56.42 -13.13 -7.67
CA THR A 406 -56.84 -12.82 -9.05
C THR A 406 -56.72 -14.03 -9.98
N GLY A 407 -55.80 -14.96 -9.72
CA GLY A 407 -55.58 -16.17 -10.53
C GLY A 407 -56.85 -16.98 -10.84
N PRO A 408 -57.64 -17.40 -9.84
CA PRO A 408 -58.90 -18.13 -10.09
C PRO A 408 -59.92 -17.34 -10.93
N SER A 409 -59.98 -16.02 -10.74
CA SER A 409 -60.90 -15.15 -11.50
C SER A 409 -60.51 -15.04 -12.98
N ILE A 410 -59.21 -15.12 -13.30
CA ILE A 410 -58.71 -15.10 -14.68
C ILE A 410 -59.13 -16.38 -15.40
N VAL A 411 -59.06 -17.53 -14.73
CA VAL A 411 -59.48 -18.82 -15.30
C VAL A 411 -60.99 -18.82 -15.60
N GLU A 412 -61.82 -18.32 -14.68
CA GLU A 412 -63.27 -18.21 -14.90
C GLU A 412 -63.63 -17.30 -16.09
N VAL A 413 -62.89 -16.22 -16.30
CA VAL A 413 -63.11 -15.31 -17.44
C VAL A 413 -62.67 -15.97 -18.75
N ILE A 414 -61.54 -16.67 -18.76
CA ILE A 414 -61.04 -17.41 -19.94
C ILE A 414 -62.01 -18.52 -20.34
N GLU A 415 -62.55 -19.28 -19.39
CA GLU A 415 -63.55 -20.34 -19.66
C GLU A 415 -64.86 -19.79 -20.25
N GLY A 416 -65.17 -18.52 -20.00
CA GLY A 416 -66.32 -17.81 -20.54
C GLY A 416 -66.12 -17.20 -21.93
N LEU A 417 -64.92 -17.27 -22.51
CA LEU A 417 -64.58 -16.65 -23.79
C LEU A 417 -64.80 -17.58 -25.00
N PRO A 418 -65.15 -17.05 -26.19
CA PRO A 418 -65.15 -17.82 -27.43
C PRO A 418 -63.72 -18.29 -27.78
N PRO A 419 -63.56 -19.49 -28.36
CA PRO A 419 -62.24 -19.98 -28.77
C PRO A 419 -61.63 -19.07 -29.84
N GLY A 420 -60.42 -18.54 -29.56
CA GLY A 420 -59.68 -17.63 -30.46
C GLY A 420 -59.85 -16.13 -30.16
N ASP A 421 -60.44 -15.75 -29.02
CA ASP A 421 -60.53 -14.35 -28.60
C ASP A 421 -59.13 -13.79 -28.23
N PRO A 422 -58.70 -12.64 -28.81
CA PRO A 422 -57.39 -12.04 -28.52
C PRO A 422 -57.21 -11.63 -27.05
N ALA A 423 -58.29 -11.41 -26.29
CA ALA A 423 -58.20 -11.14 -24.85
C ALA A 423 -57.79 -12.39 -24.05
N GLY A 424 -58.09 -13.59 -24.55
CA GLY A 424 -57.77 -14.86 -23.89
C GLY A 424 -56.27 -15.09 -23.77
N GLU A 425 -55.50 -14.86 -24.83
CA GLU A 425 -54.03 -15.03 -24.83
C GLU A 425 -53.32 -14.07 -23.86
N VAL A 426 -53.82 -12.84 -23.76
CA VAL A 426 -53.30 -11.82 -22.84
C VAL A 426 -53.61 -12.20 -21.39
N LEU A 427 -54.84 -12.62 -21.11
CA LEU A 427 -55.27 -13.08 -19.79
C LEU A 427 -54.52 -14.33 -19.33
N GLU A 428 -54.25 -15.27 -20.24
CA GLU A 428 -53.48 -16.48 -19.94
C GLU A 428 -52.03 -16.15 -19.58
N ARG A 429 -51.37 -15.24 -20.34
CA ARG A 429 -50.00 -14.78 -20.02
C ARG A 429 -49.94 -14.05 -18.68
N VAL A 430 -50.90 -13.17 -18.42
CA VAL A 430 -50.99 -12.43 -17.14
C VAL A 430 -51.29 -13.37 -15.98
N GLY A 431 -52.18 -14.35 -16.16
CA GLY A 431 -52.50 -15.36 -15.17
C GLY A 431 -51.30 -16.24 -14.82
N LEU A 432 -50.52 -16.67 -15.82
CA LEU A 432 -49.28 -17.40 -15.61
C LEU A 432 -48.22 -16.55 -14.89
N GLY A 433 -48.05 -15.29 -15.27
CA GLY A 433 -47.11 -14.37 -14.60
C GLY A 433 -47.46 -14.12 -13.14
N LEU A 434 -48.73 -13.84 -12.83
CA LEU A 434 -49.19 -13.62 -11.45
C LEU A 434 -49.18 -14.92 -10.63
N GLY A 435 -49.46 -16.06 -11.24
CA GLY A 435 -49.41 -17.38 -10.60
C GLY A 435 -47.98 -17.79 -10.23
N THR A 436 -47.03 -17.64 -11.15
CA THR A 436 -45.60 -17.92 -10.89
C THR A 436 -45.03 -17.00 -9.81
N LEU A 437 -45.32 -15.69 -9.85
CA LEU A 437 -44.92 -14.75 -8.79
C LEU A 437 -45.53 -15.10 -7.43
N ALA A 438 -46.79 -15.55 -7.38
CA ALA A 438 -47.44 -15.95 -6.14
C ALA A 438 -46.79 -17.19 -5.50
N GLU A 439 -46.44 -18.19 -6.31
CA GLU A 439 -45.85 -19.46 -5.86
C GLU A 439 -44.34 -19.37 -5.61
N GLU A 440 -43.57 -18.80 -6.54
CA GLU A 440 -42.09 -18.78 -6.50
C GLU A 440 -41.51 -17.55 -5.77
N GLY A 441 -42.31 -16.51 -5.52
CA GLY A 441 -41.88 -15.29 -4.84
C GLY A 441 -41.36 -15.50 -3.40
N GLY A 442 -41.58 -16.68 -2.80
CA GLY A 442 -41.02 -17.02 -1.48
C GLY A 442 -39.49 -17.15 -1.47
N VAL A 443 -38.88 -17.52 -2.60
CA VAL A 443 -37.41 -17.63 -2.74
C VAL A 443 -36.75 -16.25 -2.57
N PHE A 444 -37.41 -15.21 -3.08
CA PHE A 444 -36.92 -13.84 -2.94
C PHE A 444 -36.96 -13.36 -1.48
N THR A 445 -38.02 -13.67 -0.74
CA THR A 445 -38.13 -13.36 0.69
C THR A 445 -37.06 -14.12 1.51
N GLU A 446 -36.81 -15.39 1.19
CA GLU A 446 -35.76 -16.18 1.84
C GLU A 446 -34.36 -15.61 1.58
N PHE A 447 -34.07 -15.17 0.35
CA PHE A 447 -32.85 -14.45 0.02
C PHE A 447 -32.67 -13.18 0.88
N VAL A 448 -33.74 -12.41 1.09
CA VAL A 448 -33.69 -11.21 1.93
C VAL A 448 -33.41 -11.56 3.39
N GLU A 449 -34.14 -12.53 3.96
CA GLU A 449 -33.91 -12.96 5.35
C GLU A 449 -32.51 -13.53 5.57
N GLU A 450 -32.00 -14.34 4.64
CA GLU A 450 -30.65 -14.89 4.72
C GLU A 450 -29.59 -13.77 4.71
N ASN A 451 -29.80 -12.73 3.92
CA ASN A 451 -28.90 -11.59 3.84
C ASN A 451 -29.00 -10.61 5.02
N LEU A 452 -30.08 -10.66 5.79
CA LEU A 452 -30.23 -9.91 7.05
C LEU A 452 -29.71 -10.66 8.29
N ARG A 453 -29.36 -11.95 8.18
CA ARG A 453 -28.82 -12.73 9.31
C ARG A 453 -27.30 -12.57 9.48
N SER A 454 -26.85 -12.52 10.73
CA SER A 454 -25.43 -12.62 11.10
C SER A 454 -24.97 -14.09 11.08
N THR A 455 -23.81 -14.37 10.48
CA THR A 455 -23.18 -15.69 10.44
C THR A 455 -21.71 -15.61 10.87
N THR A 456 -21.05 -16.75 11.13
CA THR A 456 -19.63 -16.78 11.51
C THR A 456 -18.70 -16.18 10.45
N ARG A 457 -19.08 -16.23 9.16
CA ARG A 457 -18.32 -15.61 8.07
C ARG A 457 -18.74 -14.17 7.77
N ARG A 458 -19.96 -13.79 8.15
CA ARG A 458 -20.52 -12.45 7.94
C ARG A 458 -21.16 -11.97 9.24
N PRO A 459 -20.40 -11.35 10.15
CA PRO A 459 -20.88 -10.99 11.48
C PRO A 459 -21.94 -9.87 11.44
N LEU A 460 -22.02 -9.10 10.34
CA LEU A 460 -23.00 -8.04 10.14
C LEU A 460 -24.01 -8.39 9.01
N PRO A 461 -25.28 -7.97 9.13
CA PRO A 461 -26.26 -8.03 8.03
C PRO A 461 -25.83 -7.24 6.79
N ASN A 462 -26.27 -7.63 5.59
CA ASN A 462 -26.04 -6.87 4.35
C ASN A 462 -27.26 -6.01 3.98
N TRP A 463 -27.42 -4.87 4.67
CA TRP A 463 -28.52 -3.94 4.43
C TRP A 463 -28.52 -3.33 3.02
N ARG A 464 -27.35 -3.04 2.43
CA ARG A 464 -27.23 -2.39 1.12
C ARG A 464 -27.68 -3.29 -0.02
N LEU A 465 -27.25 -4.55 -0.02
CA LEU A 465 -27.67 -5.57 -0.99
C LEU A 465 -29.18 -5.81 -0.89
N VAL A 466 -29.69 -5.97 0.32
CA VAL A 466 -31.13 -6.21 0.55
C VAL A 466 -31.96 -5.03 0.06
N ARG A 467 -31.63 -3.81 0.47
CA ARG A 467 -32.29 -2.59 0.01
C ARG A 467 -32.29 -2.48 -1.52
N ALA A 468 -31.14 -2.65 -2.16
CA ALA A 468 -31.02 -2.57 -3.61
C ALA A 468 -31.83 -3.65 -4.34
N SER A 469 -31.83 -4.88 -3.79
CA SER A 469 -32.58 -6.01 -4.36
C SER A 469 -34.09 -5.79 -4.24
N VAL A 470 -34.59 -5.32 -3.09
CA VAL A 470 -36.02 -5.02 -2.87
C VAL A 470 -36.45 -3.83 -3.74
N ALA A 471 -35.64 -2.77 -3.80
CA ALA A 471 -35.92 -1.61 -4.65
C ALA A 471 -36.03 -2.00 -6.13
N GLY A 472 -35.03 -2.71 -6.65
CA GLY A 472 -35.00 -3.15 -8.05
C GLY A 472 -36.14 -4.11 -8.39
N ASN A 473 -36.44 -5.06 -7.51
CA ASN A 473 -37.57 -5.98 -7.68
C ASN A 473 -38.90 -5.20 -7.73
N ASN A 474 -39.15 -4.33 -6.75
CA ASN A 474 -40.41 -3.57 -6.69
C ASN A 474 -40.55 -2.60 -7.87
N ALA A 475 -39.47 -1.98 -8.34
CA ALA A 475 -39.49 -1.11 -9.51
C ALA A 475 -39.83 -1.87 -10.81
N ASN A 476 -39.26 -3.06 -10.99
CA ASN A 476 -39.54 -3.92 -12.15
C ASN A 476 -41.01 -4.38 -12.12
N GLN A 477 -41.47 -4.91 -11.00
CA GLN A 477 -42.84 -5.37 -10.83
C GLN A 477 -43.86 -4.23 -10.99
N ALA A 478 -43.60 -3.05 -10.43
CA ALA A 478 -44.46 -1.88 -10.63
C ALA A 478 -44.60 -1.51 -12.12
N THR A 479 -43.50 -1.58 -12.88
CA THR A 479 -43.51 -1.26 -14.31
C THR A 479 -44.35 -2.25 -15.11
N GLU A 480 -44.24 -3.55 -14.82
CA GLU A 480 -45.05 -4.57 -15.47
C GLU A 480 -46.55 -4.41 -15.14
N LEU A 481 -46.88 -4.12 -13.88
CA LEU A 481 -48.27 -3.94 -13.45
C LEU A 481 -48.89 -2.63 -13.95
N GLU A 482 -48.11 -1.55 -14.09
CA GLU A 482 -48.57 -0.29 -14.68
C GLU A 482 -48.92 -0.47 -16.16
N VAL A 483 -48.09 -1.19 -16.91
CA VAL A 483 -48.40 -1.56 -18.32
C VAL A 483 -49.69 -2.38 -18.39
N LEU A 484 -49.88 -3.33 -17.47
CA LEU A 484 -51.12 -4.10 -17.39
C LEU A 484 -52.32 -3.21 -17.02
N ALA A 485 -52.17 -2.31 -16.04
CA ALA A 485 -53.21 -1.38 -15.63
C ALA A 485 -53.64 -0.46 -16.78
N ASP A 486 -52.69 0.02 -17.58
CA ASP A 486 -52.95 0.82 -18.78
C ASP A 486 -53.75 0.04 -19.83
N ALA A 487 -53.39 -1.23 -20.06
CA ALA A 487 -54.13 -2.11 -20.95
C ALA A 487 -55.57 -2.36 -20.45
N LEU A 488 -55.73 -2.67 -19.16
CA LEU A 488 -57.03 -2.91 -18.54
C LEU A 488 -57.92 -1.65 -18.54
N ARG A 489 -57.33 -0.46 -18.38
CA ARG A 489 -58.06 0.81 -18.47
C ARG A 489 -58.70 0.98 -19.84
N GLY A 490 -57.98 0.63 -20.91
CA GLY A 490 -58.54 0.57 -22.26
C GLY A 490 -59.69 -0.44 -22.39
N TRP A 491 -59.58 -1.59 -21.73
CA TRP A 491 -60.59 -2.66 -21.79
C TRP A 491 -61.89 -2.31 -21.07
N THR A 492 -61.86 -1.44 -20.06
CA THR A 492 -63.08 -1.01 -19.35
C THR A 492 -64.10 -0.29 -20.25
N VAL A 493 -63.65 0.36 -21.33
CA VAL A 493 -64.47 1.20 -22.20
C VAL A 493 -64.58 0.68 -23.64
N ASP A 494 -63.85 -0.38 -24.00
CA ASP A 494 -63.85 -0.91 -25.36
C ASP A 494 -65.20 -1.62 -25.68
N PRO A 495 -65.97 -1.17 -26.68
CA PRO A 495 -67.20 -1.84 -27.08
C PRO A 495 -66.99 -3.20 -27.77
N ALA A 496 -65.78 -3.51 -28.24
CA ALA A 496 -65.45 -4.73 -28.96
C ALA A 496 -65.23 -5.95 -28.05
N LEU A 497 -64.95 -5.73 -26.75
CA LEU A 497 -64.73 -6.80 -25.78
C LEU A 497 -66.03 -7.34 -25.17
N ALA A 498 -66.03 -8.63 -24.83
CA ALA A 498 -67.17 -9.29 -24.20
C ALA A 498 -67.56 -8.62 -22.87
N PRO A 499 -68.86 -8.50 -22.52
CA PRO A 499 -69.30 -7.88 -21.27
C PRO A 499 -68.65 -8.47 -20.01
N SER A 500 -68.40 -9.77 -19.98
CA SER A 500 -67.71 -10.49 -18.90
C SER A 500 -66.27 -9.99 -18.68
N VAL A 501 -65.52 -9.74 -19.75
CA VAL A 501 -64.14 -9.22 -19.70
C VAL A 501 -64.12 -7.78 -19.19
N ARG A 502 -65.07 -6.94 -19.63
CA ARG A 502 -65.16 -5.54 -19.19
C ARG A 502 -65.55 -5.42 -17.73
N GLU A 503 -66.53 -6.21 -17.28
CA GLU A 503 -66.92 -6.24 -15.87
C GLU A 503 -65.78 -6.77 -14.99
N TRP A 504 -65.01 -7.75 -15.46
CA TRP A 504 -63.80 -8.20 -14.77
C TRP A 504 -62.74 -7.09 -14.72
N ALA A 505 -62.43 -6.43 -15.84
CA ALA A 505 -61.46 -5.34 -15.89
C ALA A 505 -61.83 -4.18 -14.93
N VAL A 506 -63.13 -3.81 -14.86
CA VAL A 506 -63.62 -2.78 -13.93
C VAL A 506 -63.44 -3.17 -12.46
N ARG A 507 -63.59 -4.45 -12.12
CA ARG A 507 -63.39 -4.95 -10.74
C ARG A 507 -61.90 -5.10 -10.38
N THR A 508 -61.08 -5.49 -11.35
CA THR A 508 -59.69 -5.89 -11.15
C THR A 508 -58.71 -4.71 -11.19
N LEU A 509 -59.06 -3.64 -11.91
CA LEU A 509 -58.18 -2.47 -12.12
C LEU A 509 -57.86 -1.68 -10.82
N PRO A 510 -58.83 -1.30 -9.95
CA PRO A 510 -58.48 -0.47 -8.79
C PRO A 510 -57.53 -1.13 -7.78
N PRO A 511 -57.69 -2.43 -7.43
CA PRO A 511 -56.72 -3.12 -6.59
C PRO A 511 -55.34 -3.29 -7.26
N LEU A 512 -55.30 -3.46 -8.59
CA LEU A 512 -54.05 -3.53 -9.35
C LEU A 512 -53.28 -2.20 -9.28
N GLU A 513 -53.96 -1.08 -9.51
CA GLU A 513 -53.37 0.26 -9.43
C GLU A 513 -52.86 0.57 -8.01
N GLN A 514 -53.56 0.10 -6.98
CA GLN A 514 -53.12 0.24 -5.60
C GLN A 514 -51.83 -0.53 -5.30
N VAL A 515 -51.73 -1.78 -5.77
CA VAL A 515 -50.52 -2.61 -5.60
C VAL A 515 -49.35 -2.02 -6.39
N ALA A 516 -49.57 -1.64 -7.65
CA ALA A 516 -48.55 -1.03 -8.50
C ALA A 516 -48.02 0.28 -7.90
N GLY A 517 -48.90 1.15 -7.39
CA GLY A 517 -48.52 2.39 -6.71
C GLY A 517 -47.75 2.15 -5.40
N GLY A 518 -48.11 1.12 -4.63
CA GLY A 518 -47.39 0.70 -3.43
C GLY A 518 -45.96 0.23 -3.74
N LEU A 519 -45.79 -0.59 -4.78
CA LEU A 519 -44.48 -1.03 -5.24
C LEU A 519 -43.62 0.13 -5.76
N ARG A 520 -44.20 1.03 -6.57
CA ARG A 520 -43.48 2.19 -7.13
C ARG A 520 -43.00 3.15 -6.04
N SER A 521 -43.86 3.46 -5.07
CA SER A 521 -43.54 4.37 -3.98
C SER A 521 -42.46 3.81 -3.05
N THR A 522 -42.55 2.53 -2.66
CA THR A 522 -41.53 1.87 -1.83
C THR A 522 -40.20 1.71 -2.58
N ALA A 523 -40.22 1.37 -3.87
CA ALA A 523 -39.00 1.32 -4.70
C ALA A 523 -38.28 2.68 -4.72
N THR A 524 -39.02 3.76 -4.98
CA THR A 524 -38.47 5.13 -5.00
C THR A 524 -37.94 5.55 -3.61
N SER A 525 -38.65 5.17 -2.54
CA SER A 525 -38.21 5.42 -1.17
C SER A 525 -36.88 4.73 -0.86
N LEU A 526 -36.75 3.45 -1.24
CA LEU A 526 -35.54 2.64 -1.05
C LEU A 526 -34.37 3.10 -1.93
N GLU A 527 -34.61 3.50 -3.18
CA GLU A 527 -33.58 4.06 -4.07
C GLU A 527 -32.99 5.37 -3.52
N THR A 528 -33.80 6.16 -2.84
CA THR A 528 -33.37 7.42 -2.22
C THR A 528 -32.93 7.28 -0.76
N LEU A 529 -33.18 6.11 -0.13
CA LEU A 529 -32.98 5.90 1.31
C LEU A 529 -31.56 6.21 1.77
N GLU A 530 -30.54 5.69 1.08
CA GLU A 530 -29.15 5.90 1.45
C GLU A 530 -28.70 7.36 1.34
N ARG A 531 -29.29 8.12 0.39
CA ARG A 531 -29.06 9.56 0.29
C ARG A 531 -29.75 10.33 1.40
N ARG A 532 -30.95 9.90 1.81
CA ARG A 532 -31.75 10.53 2.87
C ARG A 532 -31.25 10.18 4.28
N GLN A 533 -30.72 8.96 4.46
CA GLN A 533 -30.35 8.33 5.72
C GLN A 533 -29.09 7.47 5.49
N PRO A 534 -27.89 8.07 5.42
CA PRO A 534 -26.66 7.31 5.22
C PRO A 534 -26.41 6.36 6.40
N LEU A 535 -25.98 5.13 6.10
CA LEU A 535 -25.75 4.08 7.10
C LEU A 535 -24.28 3.63 7.06
N SER A 536 -23.46 4.16 7.97
CA SER A 536 -22.02 3.92 8.02
C SER A 536 -21.68 2.45 8.26
N ILE A 537 -22.40 1.78 9.18
CA ILE A 537 -22.22 0.37 9.46
C ILE A 537 -22.53 -0.55 8.26
N ALA A 538 -23.38 -0.13 7.33
CA ALA A 538 -23.64 -0.93 6.13
C ALA A 538 -22.44 -0.94 5.17
N VAL A 539 -21.68 0.17 5.09
CA VAL A 539 -20.41 0.22 4.36
C VAL A 539 -19.36 -0.66 5.03
N LEU A 540 -19.33 -0.68 6.37
CA LEU A 540 -18.47 -1.57 7.13
C LEU A 540 -18.84 -3.05 6.89
N ALA A 541 -20.13 -3.39 6.89
CA ALA A 541 -20.61 -4.75 6.66
C ALA A 541 -20.21 -5.29 5.28
N ASP A 542 -20.36 -4.46 4.23
CA ASP A 542 -19.90 -4.81 2.88
C ASP A 542 -18.38 -5.04 2.86
N SER A 543 -17.62 -4.16 3.50
CA SER A 543 -16.15 -4.25 3.51
C SER A 543 -15.62 -5.44 4.31
N ILE A 544 -16.26 -5.81 5.44
CA ILE A 544 -15.91 -7.02 6.21
C ILE A 544 -16.16 -8.28 5.39
N ALA A 545 -17.20 -8.30 4.57
CA ALA A 545 -17.48 -9.43 3.69
C ALA A 545 -16.43 -9.58 2.57
N GLU A 546 -15.79 -8.47 2.16
CA GLU A 546 -14.68 -8.46 1.19
C GLU A 546 -13.34 -8.89 1.79
N GLY A 547 -13.18 -8.84 3.12
CA GLY A 547 -12.02 -9.35 3.85
C GLY A 547 -11.40 -8.33 4.81
N ASP A 548 -10.07 -8.27 4.80
CA ASP A 548 -9.29 -7.34 5.60
C ASP A 548 -9.70 -5.85 5.35
N LEU A 549 -9.61 -4.97 6.35
CA LEU A 549 -9.91 -3.53 6.21
C LEU A 549 -9.33 -2.67 7.36
N ALA A 550 -9.35 -1.35 7.19
CA ALA A 550 -9.17 -0.38 8.28
C ALA A 550 -10.40 0.51 8.44
N VAL A 551 -10.75 0.84 9.68
CA VAL A 551 -11.76 1.83 10.01
C VAL A 551 -11.09 3.00 10.69
N VAL A 552 -11.27 4.20 10.15
CA VAL A 552 -10.89 5.46 10.78
C VAL A 552 -12.16 6.10 11.31
N ASP A 553 -12.22 6.32 12.61
CA ASP A 553 -13.36 6.87 13.31
C ASP A 553 -12.98 8.18 13.99
N GLY A 554 -13.87 9.16 13.95
CA GLY A 554 -13.69 10.44 14.63
C GLY A 554 -15.02 11.10 14.96
N PRO A 555 -15.00 12.25 15.65
CA PRO A 555 -16.22 13.00 15.98
C PRO A 555 -17.17 13.28 14.80
N PRO A 556 -16.70 13.60 13.57
CA PRO A 556 -17.59 13.87 12.43
C PRO A 556 -18.14 12.60 11.76
N GLY A 557 -17.61 11.40 12.06
CA GLY A 557 -18.07 10.13 11.49
C GLY A 557 -16.96 9.11 11.30
N SER A 558 -17.30 8.02 10.59
CA SER A 558 -16.38 6.91 10.33
C SER A 558 -16.12 6.76 8.83
N LEU A 559 -14.92 6.30 8.48
CA LEU A 559 -14.50 5.98 7.12
C LEU A 559 -13.87 4.59 7.09
N VAL A 560 -14.34 3.76 6.15
CA VAL A 560 -13.85 2.40 5.95
C VAL A 560 -12.91 2.37 4.75
N ILE A 561 -11.73 1.81 4.96
CA ILE A 561 -10.67 1.65 3.97
C ILE A 561 -10.51 0.14 3.73
N PRO A 562 -10.98 -0.40 2.60
CA PRO A 562 -10.85 -1.83 2.31
C PRO A 562 -9.38 -2.23 2.15
N ALA A 563 -9.05 -3.49 2.45
CA ALA A 563 -7.65 -3.95 2.46
C ALA A 563 -6.95 -3.85 1.14
N TRP A 564 -7.62 -3.99 0.00
CA TRP A 564 -6.95 -3.82 -1.29
C TRP A 564 -6.39 -2.39 -1.49
N LYS A 565 -6.88 -1.39 -0.74
CA LYS A 565 -6.30 -0.03 -0.70
C LYS A 565 -5.13 0.08 0.28
N LEU A 566 -5.16 -0.68 1.38
CA LEU A 566 -4.07 -0.74 2.36
C LEU A 566 -2.90 -1.61 1.86
N PHE A 567 -3.25 -2.65 1.13
CA PHE A 567 -2.43 -3.73 0.59
C PHE A 567 -2.88 -4.00 -0.86
N PRO A 568 -2.39 -3.20 -1.83
CA PRO A 568 -2.65 -3.49 -3.24
C PRO A 568 -2.30 -4.95 -3.54
N SER A 569 -3.24 -5.70 -4.09
CA SER A 569 -3.08 -7.14 -4.30
C SER A 569 -2.09 -7.44 -5.43
N SER A 570 -1.16 -8.36 -5.18
CA SER A 570 -0.42 -9.06 -6.23
C SER A 570 -1.27 -10.24 -6.71
N ALA A 571 -1.82 -10.15 -7.92
CA ALA A 571 -2.70 -11.19 -8.49
C ALA A 571 -1.99 -12.55 -8.68
N ILE A 572 -2.73 -13.63 -8.43
CA ILE A 572 -2.34 -15.04 -8.60
C ILE A 572 -2.79 -15.53 -9.98
N ARG A 573 -1.96 -16.31 -10.70
CA ARG A 573 -2.46 -17.35 -11.61
C ARG A 573 -1.56 -18.59 -11.54
N GLU A 574 -2.15 -19.75 -11.80
CA GLU A 574 -1.45 -21.02 -11.92
C GLU A 574 -0.69 -21.09 -13.26
N SER A 575 0.52 -21.66 -13.22
CA SER A 575 1.18 -22.21 -14.41
C SER A 575 1.80 -23.57 -14.10
N ASP A 576 1.86 -24.45 -15.09
CA ASP A 576 2.26 -25.87 -15.03
C ASP A 576 3.71 -26.16 -14.55
N ALA A 577 4.47 -25.15 -14.10
CA ALA A 577 5.89 -25.27 -13.76
C ALA A 577 6.23 -25.04 -12.27
N GLY A 578 5.25 -25.08 -11.37
CA GLY A 578 5.44 -25.05 -9.92
C GLY A 578 5.44 -23.63 -9.34
N ALA A 579 4.62 -23.46 -8.31
CA ALA A 579 4.40 -22.19 -7.63
C ALA A 579 5.67 -21.66 -6.95
N VAL A 580 6.12 -20.47 -7.32
CA VAL A 580 7.02 -19.67 -6.50
C VAL A 580 6.27 -18.41 -6.13
N VAL A 581 5.98 -18.29 -4.84
CA VAL A 581 5.20 -17.20 -4.27
C VAL A 581 6.13 -16.03 -3.98
N GLY A 582 5.86 -14.86 -4.55
CA GLY A 582 6.60 -13.63 -4.29
C GLY A 582 5.67 -12.53 -3.78
N PHE A 583 5.43 -12.50 -2.47
CA PHE A 583 4.63 -11.51 -1.77
C PHE A 583 5.37 -10.16 -1.67
N ASP A 584 4.90 -9.14 -2.38
CA ASP A 584 5.23 -7.73 -2.05
C ASP A 584 3.90 -6.99 -1.85
N ARG A 585 3.25 -7.25 -0.71
CA ARG A 585 2.07 -6.50 -0.25
C ARG A 585 2.55 -5.20 0.39
N ARG A 586 2.90 -4.20 -0.40
CA ARG A 586 3.38 -2.92 0.14
C ARG A 586 2.26 -2.25 0.94
N PHE A 587 2.51 -1.96 2.20
CA PHE A 587 1.55 -1.25 3.05
C PHE A 587 1.55 0.25 2.70
N GLN A 588 0.42 0.75 2.22
CA GLN A 588 0.18 2.20 1.98
C GLN A 588 -0.60 2.85 3.13
N GLY A 589 -0.65 2.21 4.30
CA GLY A 589 -1.62 2.57 5.32
C GLY A 589 -1.40 3.93 5.98
N GLU A 590 -0.17 4.43 6.17
CA GLU A 590 0.02 5.78 6.75
C GLU A 590 -0.71 6.86 5.93
N GLU A 591 -0.53 6.86 4.61
CA GLU A 591 -1.15 7.82 3.70
C GLU A 591 -2.67 7.66 3.63
N MET A 592 -3.15 6.42 3.52
CA MET A 592 -4.59 6.13 3.47
C MET A 592 -5.29 6.52 4.78
N LEU A 593 -4.68 6.22 5.93
CA LEU A 593 -5.21 6.55 7.25
C LEU A 593 -5.20 8.06 7.50
N THR A 594 -4.10 8.75 7.17
CA THR A 594 -4.03 10.22 7.31
C THR A 594 -4.96 10.95 6.36
N SER A 595 -5.09 10.47 5.12
CA SER A 595 -6.06 11.00 4.16
C SER A 595 -7.49 10.82 4.66
N ALA A 596 -7.82 9.68 5.27
CA ALA A 596 -9.12 9.44 5.88
C ALA A 596 -9.39 10.39 7.05
N ILE A 597 -8.40 10.65 7.91
CA ILE A 597 -8.52 11.63 9.01
C ILE A 597 -8.78 13.04 8.45
N ARG A 598 -8.02 13.47 7.43
CA ARG A 598 -8.19 14.79 6.80
C ARG A 598 -9.57 14.91 6.15
N ALA A 599 -10.00 13.89 5.38
CA ALA A 599 -11.32 13.87 4.76
C ALA A 599 -12.44 13.99 5.80
N LEU A 600 -12.33 13.29 6.93
CA LEU A 600 -13.28 13.39 8.04
C LEU A 600 -13.28 14.78 8.68
N ARG A 601 -12.11 15.44 8.82
CA ARG A 601 -12.02 16.81 9.36
C ARG A 601 -12.59 17.89 8.42
N ILE A 602 -12.40 17.73 7.11
CA ILE A 602 -12.92 18.67 6.10
C ILE A 602 -14.45 18.62 6.06
N GLY A 603 -15.04 17.45 6.31
CA GLY A 603 -16.49 17.26 6.39
C GLY A 603 -17.13 17.18 5.01
N VAL A 604 -17.34 18.33 4.35
CA VAL A 604 -17.96 18.40 3.02
C VAL A 604 -16.88 18.32 1.94
N MET A 605 -16.76 17.15 1.31
CA MET A 605 -15.82 16.94 0.22
C MET A 605 -16.26 17.69 -1.05
N PRO A 606 -15.32 18.19 -1.88
CA PRO A 606 -15.63 18.86 -3.12
C PRO A 606 -16.47 17.98 -4.06
N ARG A 607 -17.29 18.65 -4.87
CA ARG A 607 -18.01 18.01 -5.97
C ARG A 607 -17.17 18.15 -7.23
N VAL A 608 -17.09 17.06 -7.99
CA VAL A 608 -16.42 17.01 -9.29
C VAL A 608 -17.49 16.80 -10.34
N VAL A 609 -17.58 17.73 -11.29
CA VAL A 609 -18.50 17.61 -12.42
C VAL A 609 -17.69 17.33 -13.67
N ILE A 610 -17.88 16.15 -14.26
CA ILE A 610 -17.26 15.78 -15.52
C ILE A 610 -18.14 16.30 -16.66
N VAL A 611 -17.60 17.21 -17.46
CA VAL A 611 -18.27 17.89 -18.57
C VAL A 611 -17.78 17.30 -19.89
N HIS A 612 -18.69 16.74 -20.71
CA HIS A 612 -18.34 16.15 -22.00
C HIS A 612 -19.50 16.23 -23.00
N ALA A 613 -19.22 15.93 -24.27
CA ALA A 613 -20.20 16.01 -25.38
C ALA A 613 -20.70 14.63 -25.89
N GLU A 614 -20.26 13.54 -25.26
CA GLU A 614 -20.61 12.17 -25.66
C GLU A 614 -22.12 11.85 -25.48
N ASP A 615 -22.62 10.90 -26.26
CA ASP A 615 -24.04 10.51 -26.32
C ASP A 615 -24.49 9.55 -25.21
N ARG A 616 -23.54 9.05 -24.42
CA ARG A 616 -23.75 8.09 -23.34
C ARG A 616 -23.04 8.58 -22.08
N THR A 617 -23.43 8.01 -20.94
CA THR A 617 -22.69 8.23 -19.69
C THR A 617 -21.27 7.67 -19.79
N MET A 618 -20.30 8.45 -19.35
CA MET A 618 -18.88 8.11 -19.35
C MET A 618 -18.40 7.66 -17.97
N LEU A 619 -19.29 7.67 -16.96
CA LEU A 619 -18.98 7.32 -15.57
C LEU A 619 -19.09 5.82 -15.26
N ARG A 620 -19.58 4.99 -16.20
CA ARG A 620 -19.79 3.54 -16.01
C ARG A 620 -18.83 2.74 -16.90
N PRO A 621 -18.20 1.69 -16.38
CA PRO A 621 -17.20 0.92 -17.14
C PRO A 621 -17.82 0.24 -18.36
N THR A 622 -17.02 0.13 -19.44
CA THR A 622 -17.37 -0.61 -20.65
C THR A 622 -16.26 -1.57 -21.06
N ASP A 623 -16.55 -2.58 -21.87
CA ASP A 623 -15.57 -3.58 -22.31
C ASP A 623 -14.42 -2.98 -23.14
N GLU A 624 -14.65 -1.84 -23.79
CA GLU A 624 -13.68 -1.16 -24.65
C GLU A 624 -12.72 -0.25 -23.87
N GLY A 625 -13.08 0.13 -22.63
CA GLY A 625 -12.30 1.05 -21.80
C GLY A 625 -12.23 2.49 -22.32
N MET A 626 -13.08 2.87 -23.27
CA MET A 626 -13.15 4.21 -23.88
C MET A 626 -14.05 5.17 -23.07
N GLU A 627 -14.02 5.06 -21.74
CA GLU A 627 -14.81 5.86 -20.80
C GLU A 627 -13.95 6.39 -19.65
N TYR A 628 -14.54 7.18 -18.73
CA TYR A 628 -13.86 7.79 -17.58
C TYR A 628 -14.13 7.07 -16.25
N ALA A 629 -14.58 5.82 -16.29
CA ALA A 629 -14.97 5.05 -15.12
C ALA A 629 -13.83 4.86 -14.12
N ALA A 630 -12.61 4.58 -14.61
CA ALA A 630 -11.44 4.37 -13.75
C ALA A 630 -11.07 5.59 -12.89
N ILE A 631 -11.04 6.79 -13.50
CA ILE A 631 -10.79 8.04 -12.75
C ILE A 631 -11.97 8.40 -11.84
N THR A 632 -13.20 8.11 -12.27
CA THR A 632 -14.42 8.34 -11.49
C THR A 632 -14.42 7.48 -10.23
N GLU A 633 -14.06 6.21 -10.34
CA GLU A 633 -13.92 5.29 -9.22
C GLU A 633 -12.83 5.75 -8.26
N ALA A 634 -11.70 6.23 -8.80
CA ALA A 634 -10.63 6.81 -7.99
C ALA A 634 -11.09 8.02 -7.17
N LEU A 635 -11.80 8.96 -7.81
CA LEU A 635 -12.34 10.16 -7.16
C LEU A 635 -13.42 9.81 -6.11
N ARG A 636 -14.38 8.94 -6.43
CA ARG A 636 -15.39 8.47 -5.48
C ARG A 636 -14.78 7.72 -4.30
N THR A 637 -13.73 6.93 -4.56
CA THR A 637 -12.91 6.28 -3.52
C THR A 637 -12.29 7.30 -2.58
N ALA A 638 -11.83 8.43 -3.11
CA ALA A 638 -11.33 9.56 -2.35
C ALA A 638 -12.45 10.45 -1.77
N ARG A 639 -13.71 9.98 -1.75
CA ARG A 639 -14.90 10.65 -1.18
C ARG A 639 -15.36 11.91 -1.91
N TYR A 640 -14.81 12.22 -3.08
CA TYR A 640 -15.38 13.25 -3.94
C TYR A 640 -16.77 12.81 -4.43
N GLU A 641 -17.72 13.74 -4.42
CA GLU A 641 -18.97 13.53 -5.14
C GLU A 641 -18.70 13.72 -6.63
N VAL A 642 -19.02 12.73 -7.46
CA VAL A 642 -18.76 12.80 -8.90
C VAL A 642 -20.06 12.74 -9.68
N GLU A 643 -20.36 13.83 -10.37
CA GLU A 643 -21.52 14.03 -11.24
C GLU A 643 -21.10 14.23 -12.69
N GLU A 644 -22.05 14.07 -13.61
CA GLU A 644 -21.88 14.21 -15.04
C GLU A 644 -22.74 15.37 -15.55
N TRP A 645 -22.17 16.21 -16.41
CA TRP A 645 -22.90 17.26 -17.11
C TRP A 645 -22.64 17.19 -18.60
N ILE A 646 -23.72 17.11 -19.40
CA ILE A 646 -23.69 17.07 -20.85
C ILE A 646 -24.41 18.32 -21.35
N PRO A 647 -23.67 19.43 -21.61
CA PRO A 647 -24.24 20.68 -22.07
C PRO A 647 -25.17 20.51 -23.28
N GLY A 648 -26.38 21.06 -23.18
CA GLY A 648 -27.42 20.95 -24.21
C GLY A 648 -28.29 19.67 -24.13
N ARG A 649 -27.98 18.73 -23.21
CA ARG A 649 -28.79 17.52 -22.99
C ARG A 649 -29.24 17.32 -21.55
N THR A 650 -28.34 17.54 -20.60
CA THR A 650 -28.66 17.50 -19.17
C THR A 650 -28.68 18.90 -18.59
N GLU A 651 -29.46 19.10 -17.54
CA GLU A 651 -29.48 20.36 -16.80
C GLU A 651 -28.11 20.57 -16.11
N ARG A 652 -27.65 21.82 -16.07
CA ARG A 652 -26.44 22.18 -15.33
C ARG A 652 -26.67 21.88 -13.84
N PRO A 653 -25.76 21.17 -13.17
CA PRO A 653 -25.86 20.96 -11.73
C PRO A 653 -26.04 22.28 -10.99
N VAL A 654 -26.95 22.32 -10.02
CA VAL A 654 -27.19 23.52 -9.21
C VAL A 654 -25.96 23.81 -8.36
N ASP A 655 -25.53 25.07 -8.33
CA ASP A 655 -24.41 25.51 -7.51
C ASP A 655 -24.75 25.30 -6.02
N ASP A 656 -23.84 24.60 -5.32
CA ASP A 656 -23.95 24.32 -3.89
C ASP A 656 -23.08 25.35 -3.14
N PRO A 657 -23.65 26.32 -2.42
CA PRO A 657 -22.87 27.37 -1.77
C PRO A 657 -21.99 26.85 -0.64
N ASP A 658 -22.27 25.65 -0.12
CA ASP A 658 -21.52 25.04 0.97
C ASP A 658 -20.37 24.14 0.45
N ARG A 659 -20.17 24.07 -0.89
CA ARG A 659 -19.22 23.14 -1.50
C ARG A 659 -18.54 23.66 -2.75
N VAL A 660 -17.22 23.55 -2.77
CA VAL A 660 -16.42 23.83 -3.97
C VAL A 660 -16.74 22.81 -5.07
N THR A 661 -17.08 23.30 -6.26
CA THR A 661 -17.31 22.47 -7.45
C THR A 661 -16.11 22.57 -8.39
N VAL A 662 -15.42 21.46 -8.61
CA VAL A 662 -14.32 21.35 -9.59
C VAL A 662 -14.87 20.84 -10.92
N TRP A 663 -14.61 21.57 -11.99
CA TRP A 663 -15.12 21.25 -13.32
C TRP A 663 -14.04 20.56 -14.15
N VAL A 664 -14.30 19.31 -14.53
CA VAL A 664 -13.40 18.52 -15.37
C VAL A 664 -13.95 18.51 -16.78
N VAL A 665 -13.38 19.36 -17.64
CA VAL A 665 -13.83 19.55 -19.02
C VAL A 665 -13.07 18.62 -19.94
N MET A 666 -13.81 17.72 -20.59
CA MET A 666 -13.28 16.77 -21.56
C MET A 666 -13.73 17.12 -22.98
N PRO A 667 -12.81 17.12 -23.96
CA PRO A 667 -13.17 17.32 -25.36
C PRO A 667 -13.84 16.05 -25.91
N THR A 668 -14.45 16.14 -27.09
CA THR A 668 -15.01 14.97 -27.78
C THR A 668 -13.90 13.96 -28.14
N LEU A 669 -14.13 12.67 -27.87
CA LEU A 669 -13.11 11.63 -28.07
C LEU A 669 -12.81 11.35 -29.55
N GLN A 670 -13.81 11.46 -30.43
CA GLN A 670 -13.66 11.25 -31.86
C GLN A 670 -14.39 12.33 -32.65
N ARG A 671 -13.63 13.21 -33.29
CA ARG A 671 -14.17 14.19 -34.22
C ARG A 671 -14.25 13.59 -35.63
N THR A 672 -15.47 13.37 -36.12
CA THR A 672 -15.73 12.74 -37.43
C THR A 672 -15.79 13.74 -38.61
N GLY A 673 -15.72 15.05 -38.35
CA GLY A 673 -15.82 16.09 -39.38
C GLY A 673 -15.06 17.39 -39.06
N LEU A 674 -15.02 18.31 -40.03
CA LEU A 674 -14.37 19.63 -39.90
C LEU A 674 -15.26 20.69 -39.24
N GLU A 675 -16.52 20.37 -38.94
CA GLU A 675 -17.45 21.26 -38.24
C GLU A 675 -17.65 20.79 -36.79
N TYR A 676 -17.91 21.72 -35.88
CA TYR A 676 -18.27 21.40 -34.50
C TYR A 676 -19.74 20.96 -34.42
N GLY A 677 -20.00 19.84 -33.76
CA GLY A 677 -21.36 19.42 -33.41
C GLY A 677 -22.04 20.42 -32.46
N GLU A 678 -23.37 20.42 -32.36
CA GLU A 678 -24.09 21.32 -31.46
C GLU A 678 -23.71 21.11 -29.98
N THR A 679 -23.54 19.85 -29.57
CA THR A 679 -23.06 19.49 -28.21
C THR A 679 -21.60 19.88 -27.98
N GLU A 680 -20.73 19.71 -28.96
CA GLU A 680 -19.32 20.13 -28.85
C GLU A 680 -19.20 21.66 -28.72
N LYS A 681 -20.01 22.42 -29.48
CA LYS A 681 -20.11 23.89 -29.31
C LYS A 681 -20.62 24.26 -27.93
N ALA A 682 -21.58 23.51 -27.39
CA ALA A 682 -22.12 23.75 -26.05
C ALA A 682 -21.07 23.48 -24.96
N VAL A 683 -20.26 22.42 -25.07
CA VAL A 683 -19.15 22.15 -24.14
C VAL A 683 -18.08 23.23 -24.24
N LEU A 684 -17.69 23.63 -25.46
CA LEU A 684 -16.72 24.72 -25.66
C LEU A 684 -17.21 26.04 -25.06
N ALA A 685 -18.49 26.37 -25.24
CA ALA A 685 -19.11 27.55 -24.63
C ALA A 685 -19.11 27.44 -23.10
N ALA A 686 -19.49 26.28 -22.55
CA ALA A 686 -19.45 26.03 -21.11
C ALA A 686 -18.03 26.15 -20.54
N ALA A 687 -17.02 25.58 -21.20
CA ALA A 687 -15.62 25.69 -20.80
C ALA A 687 -15.15 27.15 -20.75
N THR A 688 -15.50 27.93 -21.78
CA THR A 688 -15.16 29.35 -21.85
C THR A 688 -15.87 30.14 -20.72
N GLU A 689 -17.15 29.86 -20.48
CA GLU A 689 -17.92 30.50 -19.41
C GLU A 689 -17.33 30.22 -18.03
N LEU A 690 -17.01 28.95 -17.74
CA LEU A 690 -16.43 28.53 -16.47
C LEU A 690 -15.08 29.20 -16.20
N ILE A 691 -14.19 29.23 -17.21
CA ILE A 691 -12.88 29.86 -17.08
C ILE A 691 -13.01 31.38 -16.92
N VAL A 692 -13.90 32.04 -17.66
CA VAL A 692 -14.14 33.48 -17.49
C VAL A 692 -14.77 33.80 -16.13
N ALA A 693 -15.59 32.91 -15.59
CA ALA A 693 -16.23 33.06 -14.27
C ALA A 693 -15.25 32.89 -13.09
N GLY A 694 -14.03 32.40 -13.32
CA GLY A 694 -13.08 32.15 -12.25
C GLY A 694 -13.19 30.77 -11.60
N GLU A 695 -14.01 29.87 -12.17
CA GLU A 695 -14.25 28.55 -11.61
C GLU A 695 -12.98 27.66 -11.67
N PRO A 696 -12.80 26.73 -10.72
CA PRO A 696 -11.68 25.81 -10.73
C PRO A 696 -11.88 24.74 -11.80
N VAL A 697 -11.05 24.77 -12.84
CA VAL A 697 -11.21 23.96 -14.06
C VAL A 697 -10.00 23.06 -14.30
N LEU A 698 -10.25 21.78 -14.56
CA LEU A 698 -9.32 20.85 -15.20
C LEU A 698 -9.72 20.73 -16.68
N LEU A 699 -8.97 21.41 -17.55
CA LEU A 699 -9.21 21.48 -18.98
C LEU A 699 -8.37 20.43 -19.72
N THR A 700 -9.02 19.50 -20.39
CA THR A 700 -8.36 18.60 -21.34
C THR A 700 -8.52 19.14 -22.75
N VAL A 701 -7.44 19.19 -23.52
CA VAL A 701 -7.46 19.60 -24.93
C VAL A 701 -6.80 18.53 -25.78
N SER A 702 -7.42 18.19 -26.91
CA SER A 702 -6.93 17.19 -27.86
C SER A 702 -6.54 17.83 -29.19
N ARG A 703 -5.80 17.07 -30.01
CA ARG A 703 -5.46 17.43 -31.39
C ARG A 703 -6.70 17.74 -32.23
N SER A 704 -6.53 18.62 -33.21
CA SER A 704 -7.62 19.09 -34.07
C SER A 704 -7.25 19.11 -35.54
N LEU A 705 -8.22 18.78 -36.39
CA LEU A 705 -8.05 18.79 -37.84
C LEU A 705 -8.12 20.20 -38.45
N LEU A 706 -8.52 21.21 -37.68
CA LEU A 706 -8.71 22.58 -38.19
C LEU A 706 -7.39 23.28 -38.58
N PRO A 707 -6.33 23.23 -37.75
CA PRO A 707 -5.06 23.87 -38.11
C PRO A 707 -4.45 23.28 -39.40
N LEU A 708 -4.68 21.98 -39.66
CA LEU A 708 -4.25 21.29 -40.89
C LEU A 708 -4.87 21.87 -42.18
N VAL A 709 -6.06 22.46 -42.09
CA VAL A 709 -6.73 23.13 -43.22
C VAL A 709 -6.61 24.66 -43.16
N GLY A 710 -5.73 25.18 -42.29
CA GLY A 710 -5.47 26.61 -42.12
C GLY A 710 -6.56 27.35 -41.35
N GLN A 711 -7.40 26.63 -40.58
CA GLN A 711 -8.43 27.23 -39.73
C GLN A 711 -7.98 27.24 -38.26
N PRO A 712 -8.23 28.32 -37.50
CA PRO A 712 -7.94 28.35 -36.07
C PRO A 712 -8.90 27.40 -35.34
N ASP A 713 -8.38 26.70 -34.35
CA ASP A 713 -9.18 25.87 -33.46
C ASP A 713 -9.57 26.66 -32.21
N PRO A 714 -10.86 26.89 -31.94
CA PRO A 714 -11.31 27.53 -30.71
C PRO A 714 -10.74 26.91 -29.43
N TRP A 715 -10.58 25.58 -29.37
CA TRP A 715 -10.03 24.87 -28.20
C TRP A 715 -8.60 25.30 -27.87
N SER A 716 -7.79 25.70 -28.87
CA SER A 716 -6.41 26.17 -28.68
C SER A 716 -6.33 27.45 -27.83
N THR A 717 -7.38 28.26 -27.84
CA THR A 717 -7.44 29.60 -27.24
C THR A 717 -8.35 29.71 -26.02
N VAL A 718 -9.01 28.62 -25.59
CA VAL A 718 -9.97 28.63 -24.47
C VAL A 718 -9.37 29.20 -23.19
N ALA A 719 -8.10 28.87 -22.91
CA ALA A 719 -7.37 29.34 -21.73
C ALA A 719 -6.45 30.55 -22.00
N ALA A 720 -6.49 31.14 -23.20
CA ALA A 720 -5.56 32.20 -23.60
C ALA A 720 -5.65 33.45 -22.72
N GLY A 721 -6.83 33.73 -22.15
CA GLY A 721 -7.03 34.83 -21.20
C GLY A 721 -6.25 34.67 -19.89
N LEU A 722 -5.84 33.43 -19.56
CA LEU A 722 -4.98 33.09 -18.44
C LEU A 722 -3.53 32.80 -18.88
N GLY A 723 -3.12 33.25 -20.07
CA GLY A 723 -1.75 33.09 -20.58
C GLY A 723 -1.36 31.67 -21.01
N VAL A 724 -2.31 30.74 -21.13
CA VAL A 724 -2.04 29.37 -21.58
C VAL A 724 -2.79 29.06 -22.86
N THR A 725 -2.07 28.52 -23.84
CA THR A 725 -2.62 28.05 -25.12
C THR A 725 -2.19 26.62 -25.39
N VAL A 726 -2.94 25.91 -26.23
CA VAL A 726 -2.61 24.52 -26.61
C VAL A 726 -2.45 24.46 -28.12
N ASP A 727 -1.32 23.93 -28.59
CA ASP A 727 -1.05 23.79 -30.02
C ASP A 727 -1.75 22.56 -30.59
N THR A 728 -3.05 22.68 -30.86
CA THR A 728 -3.87 21.55 -31.34
C THR A 728 -3.52 21.07 -32.76
N GLY A 729 -2.64 21.79 -33.46
CA GLY A 729 -2.19 21.44 -34.81
C GLY A 729 -1.01 20.47 -34.83
N ARG A 730 -0.21 20.42 -33.76
CA ARG A 730 0.99 19.58 -33.67
C ARG A 730 0.88 18.54 -32.56
N VAL A 731 1.47 17.37 -32.80
CA VAL A 731 1.55 16.28 -31.81
C VAL A 731 2.97 15.76 -31.71
N VAL A 732 3.35 15.23 -30.55
CA VAL A 732 4.68 14.64 -30.37
C VAL A 732 4.70 13.19 -30.84
N PHE A 733 5.53 12.89 -31.84
CA PHE A 733 5.77 11.54 -32.36
C PHE A 733 7.20 11.08 -32.11
N GLU A 734 7.39 9.77 -32.04
CA GLU A 734 8.72 9.14 -31.92
C GLU A 734 8.86 7.98 -32.89
N TRP A 735 10.04 7.85 -33.50
CA TRP A 735 10.33 6.75 -34.41
C TRP A 735 10.91 5.57 -33.64
N ALA A 736 10.25 4.42 -33.70
CA ALA A 736 10.68 3.18 -33.08
C ALA A 736 11.12 2.15 -34.14
N PRO A 737 12.45 2.00 -34.39
CA PRO A 737 12.95 1.04 -35.37
C PRO A 737 12.75 -0.43 -34.97
N GLU A 738 12.57 -0.71 -33.67
CA GLU A 738 12.45 -2.07 -33.12
C GLU A 738 11.02 -2.62 -33.14
N LEU A 739 10.00 -1.76 -33.31
CA LEU A 739 8.58 -2.11 -33.26
C LEU A 739 8.00 -2.47 -34.65
N ALA A 740 8.80 -3.10 -35.50
CA ALA A 740 8.43 -3.40 -36.88
C ALA A 740 7.42 -4.56 -36.95
N ASP A 741 6.20 -4.29 -37.42
CA ASP A 741 5.23 -5.33 -37.81
C ASP A 741 5.78 -6.19 -38.97
N GLU A 742 5.36 -7.46 -39.08
CA GLU A 742 5.73 -8.38 -40.18
C GLU A 742 5.47 -7.82 -41.59
N LEU A 743 4.62 -6.79 -41.70
CA LEU A 743 4.26 -6.09 -42.94
C LEU A 743 5.09 -4.81 -43.22
N ARG A 744 5.86 -4.30 -42.25
CA ARG A 744 6.63 -3.03 -42.36
C ARG A 744 8.10 -3.26 -42.03
N ALA A 745 8.88 -3.66 -43.04
CA ALA A 745 10.33 -3.68 -42.94
C ALA A 745 10.87 -2.24 -42.82
N GLY A 746 11.13 -1.74 -41.60
CA GLY A 746 11.78 -0.45 -41.39
C GLY A 746 11.56 0.28 -40.05
N GLY A 747 10.53 -0.08 -39.26
CA GLY A 747 10.16 0.61 -38.01
C GLY A 747 8.71 1.13 -38.02
N SER A 748 8.25 1.70 -36.91
CA SER A 748 6.90 2.28 -36.77
C SER A 748 6.94 3.60 -35.99
N VAL A 749 5.91 4.43 -36.16
CA VAL A 749 5.71 5.67 -35.40
C VAL A 749 4.97 5.36 -34.10
N VAL A 750 5.53 5.81 -32.98
CA VAL A 750 4.89 5.79 -31.66
C VAL A 750 4.11 7.09 -31.49
N THR A 751 2.79 6.97 -31.35
CA THR A 751 1.87 8.11 -31.22
C THR A 751 1.49 8.43 -29.78
N TYR A 752 2.08 7.72 -28.81
CA TYR A 752 1.89 7.92 -27.38
C TYR A 752 3.23 8.19 -26.71
N GLN A 753 3.21 8.74 -25.50
CA GLN A 753 4.41 8.99 -24.72
C GLN A 753 4.23 8.51 -23.29
N GLU A 754 5.24 7.77 -22.84
CA GLU A 754 5.38 7.31 -21.45
C GLU A 754 6.38 8.25 -20.78
N ILE A 755 5.89 9.02 -19.81
CA ILE A 755 6.66 10.09 -19.16
C ILE A 755 6.87 9.70 -17.70
N ASP A 756 8.11 9.40 -17.35
CA ASP A 756 8.53 9.34 -15.96
C ASP A 756 8.77 10.77 -15.47
N VAL A 757 7.92 11.24 -14.55
CA VAL A 757 8.04 12.58 -13.99
C VAL A 757 9.26 12.62 -13.06
N SER A 758 10.44 12.85 -13.65
CA SER A 758 11.70 12.97 -12.92
C SER A 758 11.76 14.28 -12.12
N SER A 759 12.67 14.37 -11.15
CA SER A 759 12.89 15.57 -10.32
C SER A 759 13.37 16.82 -11.10
N MET A 760 13.65 16.68 -12.40
CA MET A 760 14.00 17.77 -13.30
C MET A 760 12.74 18.29 -14.01
N THR A 761 11.88 18.99 -13.27
CA THR A 761 11.05 20.01 -13.91
C THR A 761 11.98 21.14 -14.38
N PRO A 762 11.86 21.62 -15.63
CA PRO A 762 12.68 22.73 -16.13
C PRO A 762 12.45 23.97 -15.25
N LYS A 763 13.47 24.84 -15.19
CA LYS A 763 13.56 26.06 -14.39
C LYS A 763 12.25 26.89 -14.39
N ALA A 764 11.34 26.63 -13.46
CA ALA A 764 10.30 27.57 -13.05
C ALA A 764 10.63 28.03 -11.64
N ASN A 765 10.78 29.34 -11.49
CA ASN A 765 11.42 30.01 -10.38
C ASN A 765 10.41 30.27 -9.24
N ARG A 766 9.81 29.22 -8.67
CA ARG A 766 9.13 29.19 -7.36
C ARG A 766 8.74 27.75 -7.01
N SER A 767 8.47 27.50 -5.72
CA SER A 767 8.12 26.20 -5.14
C SER A 767 7.22 25.35 -6.04
N ALA A 768 7.64 24.12 -6.37
CA ALA A 768 6.81 23.17 -7.10
C ALA A 768 5.41 23.07 -6.48
N THR A 769 4.36 23.17 -7.30
CA THR A 769 2.99 22.96 -6.82
C THR A 769 2.88 21.60 -6.12
N PRO A 770 1.96 21.46 -5.15
CA PRO A 770 1.70 20.17 -4.52
C PRO A 770 1.43 19.07 -5.56
N VAL A 771 0.73 19.39 -6.66
CA VAL A 771 0.42 18.47 -7.77
C VAL A 771 1.69 17.98 -8.47
N ALA A 772 2.60 18.89 -8.84
CA ALA A 772 3.87 18.51 -9.46
C ALA A 772 4.70 17.60 -8.54
N THR A 773 4.61 17.81 -7.22
CA THR A 773 5.29 16.96 -6.24
C THR A 773 4.67 15.57 -6.13
N ALA A 774 3.34 15.47 -6.18
CA ALA A 774 2.61 14.19 -6.13
C ALA A 774 2.89 13.30 -7.35
N LEU A 775 3.13 13.90 -8.51
CA LEU A 775 3.41 13.18 -9.75
C LEU A 775 4.84 12.63 -9.83
N ARG A 776 5.79 13.10 -9.01
CA ARG A 776 7.20 12.70 -9.09
C ARG A 776 7.38 11.20 -8.91
N GLY A 777 8.14 10.60 -9.82
CA GLY A 777 8.43 9.16 -9.83
C GLY A 777 7.24 8.29 -10.27
N LYS A 778 6.13 8.88 -10.72
CA LYS A 778 5.01 8.14 -11.29
C LYS A 778 5.01 8.28 -12.81
N ARG A 779 4.80 7.16 -13.48
CA ARG A 779 4.72 7.11 -14.95
C ARG A 779 3.36 7.61 -15.42
N LEU A 780 3.38 8.61 -16.29
CA LEU A 780 2.23 9.14 -17.02
C LEU A 780 2.19 8.59 -18.44
N PHE A 781 1.01 8.23 -18.93
CA PHE A 781 0.79 7.85 -20.31
C PHE A 781 -0.12 8.85 -21.00
N LEU A 782 0.37 9.44 -22.09
CA LEU A 782 -0.37 10.41 -22.89
C LEU A 782 -0.49 9.91 -24.33
N SER A 783 -1.71 9.76 -24.83
CA SER A 783 -1.96 9.51 -26.26
C SER A 783 -1.99 10.82 -27.03
N HIS A 784 -1.27 10.85 -28.16
CA HIS A 784 -1.11 12.02 -29.03
C HIS A 784 -0.84 13.32 -28.26
N PRO A 785 0.28 13.38 -27.49
CA PRO A 785 0.56 14.51 -26.65
C PRO A 785 0.66 15.79 -27.49
N THR A 786 -0.09 16.79 -27.08
CA THR A 786 -0.27 18.06 -27.76
C THR A 786 0.42 19.14 -26.93
N PRO A 787 1.34 19.94 -27.48
CA PRO A 787 2.11 20.93 -26.72
C PRO A 787 1.22 21.98 -26.03
N VAL A 788 1.52 22.26 -24.77
CA VAL A 788 0.93 23.37 -24.01
C VAL A 788 1.94 24.51 -23.97
N VAL A 789 1.53 25.68 -24.46
CA VAL A 789 2.36 26.88 -24.54
C VAL A 789 1.94 27.85 -23.45
N VAL A 790 2.90 28.26 -22.63
CA VAL A 790 2.74 29.24 -21.55
C VAL A 790 3.35 30.56 -22.01
N ASP A 791 2.61 31.66 -21.87
CA ASP A 791 3.08 33.00 -22.19
C ASP A 791 4.21 33.41 -21.22
N ASP A 792 5.22 34.11 -21.75
CA ASP A 792 6.35 34.65 -21.00
C ASP A 792 5.89 35.64 -19.90
N LEU A 793 4.70 36.21 -20.04
CA LEU A 793 4.12 37.16 -19.08
C LEU A 793 3.64 36.51 -17.77
N ILE A 794 3.34 35.21 -17.78
CA ILE A 794 2.78 34.48 -16.64
C ILE A 794 3.67 33.32 -16.18
N THR A 795 4.93 33.28 -16.62
CA THR A 795 5.84 32.17 -16.34
C THR A 795 6.10 31.99 -14.83
N ASP A 796 5.89 33.04 -14.03
CA ASP A 796 5.99 32.98 -12.56
C ASP A 796 4.73 32.39 -11.88
N ASP A 797 3.59 32.39 -12.57
CA ASP A 797 2.27 31.93 -12.08
C ASP A 797 1.85 30.56 -12.65
N ALA A 798 2.61 30.04 -13.62
CA ALA A 798 2.42 28.74 -14.24
C ALA A 798 3.49 27.74 -13.83
N VAL A 799 3.06 26.52 -13.50
CA VAL A 799 3.92 25.38 -13.15
C VAL A 799 3.69 24.25 -14.12
N VAL A 800 4.76 23.85 -14.82
CA VAL A 800 4.74 22.67 -15.69
C VAL A 800 4.67 21.40 -14.84
N LEU A 801 3.55 20.69 -14.92
CA LEU A 801 3.32 19.43 -14.22
C LEU A 801 4.02 18.25 -14.90
N SER A 802 4.03 18.25 -16.24
CA SER A 802 4.67 17.22 -17.05
C SER A 802 5.16 17.81 -18.37
N ALA A 803 6.36 17.41 -18.78
CA ALA A 803 6.97 17.80 -20.04
C ALA A 803 7.64 16.59 -20.71
N ILE A 804 7.59 16.56 -22.04
CA ILE A 804 8.24 15.53 -22.84
C ILE A 804 9.68 15.94 -23.07
N THR A 805 10.61 15.09 -22.63
CA THR A 805 12.05 15.33 -22.82
C THR A 805 12.46 15.12 -24.28
N PRO A 806 13.44 15.89 -24.76
CA PRO A 806 13.97 15.73 -26.11
C PRO A 806 14.68 14.37 -26.27
N ARG A 807 14.47 13.73 -27.42
CA ARG A 807 15.18 12.50 -27.85
C ARG A 807 15.52 12.58 -29.33
N PRO A 808 16.61 11.94 -29.80
CA PRO A 808 17.07 12.07 -31.19
C PRO A 808 16.05 11.65 -32.27
N LEU A 809 15.10 10.78 -31.93
CA LEU A 809 14.09 10.25 -32.85
C LEU A 809 12.68 10.77 -32.57
N ARG A 810 12.56 11.84 -31.79
CA ARG A 810 11.28 12.42 -31.36
C ARG A 810 11.13 13.82 -31.96
N TRP A 811 9.96 14.10 -32.54
CA TRP A 811 9.68 15.37 -33.22
C TRP A 811 8.23 15.82 -33.02
N LEU A 812 7.95 17.08 -33.37
CA LEU A 812 6.61 17.63 -33.47
C LEU A 812 6.06 17.39 -34.88
N GLU A 813 5.06 16.52 -34.99
CA GLU A 813 4.39 16.22 -36.25
C GLU A 813 3.22 17.17 -36.46
N SER A 814 3.18 17.78 -37.65
CA SER A 814 2.09 18.66 -38.09
C SER A 814 1.07 17.91 -38.95
N ASP A 815 1.48 16.92 -39.75
CA ASP A 815 0.60 16.04 -40.53
C ASP A 815 0.46 14.66 -39.89
N TRP A 816 -0.28 14.62 -38.78
CA TRP A 816 -0.52 13.41 -38.01
C TRP A 816 -1.63 12.50 -38.57
N ARG A 817 -2.16 12.80 -39.78
CA ARG A 817 -3.28 12.05 -40.37
C ARG A 817 -2.93 10.59 -40.59
N GLY A 818 -3.83 9.71 -40.17
CA GLY A 818 -3.61 8.26 -40.23
C GLY A 818 -2.63 7.75 -39.16
N ASP A 819 -2.40 8.51 -38.08
CA ASP A 819 -1.67 8.09 -36.89
C ASP A 819 -0.26 7.56 -37.21
N GLY A 820 0.45 8.27 -38.07
CA GLY A 820 1.81 7.90 -38.46
C GLY A 820 1.88 6.70 -39.42
N ALA A 821 0.76 6.05 -39.78
CA ALA A 821 0.76 4.90 -40.68
C ALA A 821 1.28 5.20 -42.11
N ARG A 822 1.34 6.49 -42.48
CA ARG A 822 1.85 6.99 -43.76
C ARG A 822 3.32 7.41 -43.70
N ILE A 823 3.93 7.38 -42.53
CA ILE A 823 5.31 7.84 -42.28
C ILE A 823 6.24 6.64 -42.39
N SER A 824 7.22 6.72 -43.30
CA SER A 824 8.16 5.64 -43.61
C SER A 824 9.55 5.81 -42.98
N GLY A 825 9.77 6.88 -42.23
CA GLY A 825 11.00 7.19 -41.52
C GLY A 825 10.86 8.51 -40.74
N PRO A 826 11.74 8.79 -39.77
CA PRO A 826 11.76 10.09 -39.10
C PRO A 826 12.09 11.20 -40.11
N PRO A 827 11.71 12.46 -39.83
CA PRO A 827 12.10 13.60 -40.66
C PRO A 827 13.62 13.66 -40.88
N GLU A 828 14.07 14.10 -42.06
CA GLU A 828 15.51 14.32 -42.27
C GLU A 828 15.97 15.51 -41.40
N PRO A 829 17.14 15.45 -40.73
CA PRO A 829 17.64 16.56 -39.92
C PRO A 829 17.76 17.88 -40.71
N ASP A 830 18.05 17.78 -42.01
CA ASP A 830 18.15 18.94 -42.91
C ASP A 830 16.79 19.59 -43.24
N ALA A 831 15.68 18.89 -42.96
CA ALA A 831 14.32 19.42 -43.11
C ALA A 831 13.92 20.36 -41.96
N ASP A 832 14.64 20.32 -40.83
CA ASP A 832 14.39 21.18 -39.67
C ASP A 832 15.12 22.52 -39.75
N VAL A 833 14.82 23.28 -40.80
CA VAL A 833 15.52 24.53 -41.15
C VAL A 833 15.37 25.61 -40.08
N ASN A 834 14.30 25.55 -39.26
CA ASN A 834 13.96 26.54 -38.24
C ASN A 834 14.06 26.01 -36.80
N GLY A 835 14.39 24.74 -36.57
CA GLY A 835 14.28 24.12 -35.24
C GLY A 835 12.83 23.99 -34.75
N GLU A 836 11.89 23.82 -35.68
CA GLU A 836 10.44 23.73 -35.41
C GLU A 836 9.94 22.28 -35.39
N ILE A 837 10.73 21.35 -35.94
CA ILE A 837 10.40 19.93 -36.05
C ILE A 837 11.00 19.17 -34.86
N TYR A 838 12.30 19.26 -34.66
CA TYR A 838 12.97 18.74 -33.47
C TYR A 838 13.01 19.80 -32.39
N PHE A 839 12.97 19.36 -31.13
CA PHE A 839 13.02 20.26 -29.97
C PHE A 839 14.21 19.90 -29.09
N ASP A 840 14.94 20.93 -28.65
CA ASP A 840 16.10 20.80 -27.75
C ASP A 840 15.71 20.99 -26.28
N ASP A 841 14.60 21.68 -26.01
CA ASP A 841 14.06 21.92 -24.68
C ASP A 841 12.83 21.02 -24.39
N PRO A 842 12.58 20.63 -23.14
CA PRO A 842 11.40 19.83 -22.80
C PRO A 842 10.09 20.52 -23.19
N VAL A 843 9.21 19.82 -23.89
CA VAL A 843 7.91 20.34 -24.36
C VAL A 843 6.84 20.14 -23.27
N PRO A 844 6.26 21.20 -22.69
CA PRO A 844 5.19 21.06 -21.71
C PRO A 844 3.95 20.42 -22.32
N VAL A 845 3.32 19.49 -21.58
CA VAL A 845 2.09 18.79 -22.00
C VAL A 845 1.02 18.78 -20.91
N ALA A 846 1.39 19.10 -19.68
CA ALA A 846 0.46 19.39 -18.60
C ALA A 846 0.98 20.58 -17.78
N VAL A 847 0.13 21.57 -17.53
CA VAL A 847 0.48 22.82 -16.84
C VAL A 847 -0.61 23.17 -15.82
N ALA A 848 -0.21 23.60 -14.64
CA ALA A 848 -1.08 24.21 -13.63
C ALA A 848 -0.82 25.72 -13.61
N VAL A 849 -1.87 26.52 -13.49
CA VAL A 849 -1.80 27.99 -13.44
C VAL A 849 -2.59 28.48 -12.25
N GLU A 850 -2.01 29.37 -11.46
CA GLU A 850 -2.67 30.05 -10.35
C GLU A 850 -2.51 31.56 -10.51
N THR A 851 -3.60 32.26 -10.84
CA THR A 851 -3.59 33.71 -11.06
C THR A 851 -4.48 34.43 -10.05
N GLU A 852 -4.25 35.71 -9.80
CA GLU A 852 -5.22 36.53 -9.04
C GLU A 852 -6.49 36.75 -9.88
N GLY A 853 -7.63 36.26 -9.39
CA GLY A 853 -8.93 36.44 -10.03
C GLY A 853 -9.47 37.87 -9.89
N PHE A 854 -10.54 38.17 -10.64
CA PHE A 854 -11.12 39.51 -10.74
C PHE A 854 -11.61 40.10 -9.40
N LEU A 855 -11.96 39.25 -8.42
CA LEU A 855 -12.41 39.63 -7.08
C LEU A 855 -11.30 39.50 -6.01
N GLY A 856 -10.06 39.19 -6.41
CA GLY A 856 -8.93 38.95 -5.50
C GLY A 856 -8.86 37.53 -4.93
N GLU A 857 -9.75 36.62 -5.34
CA GLU A 857 -9.63 35.19 -5.04
C GLU A 857 -8.72 34.49 -6.05
N PRO A 858 -7.88 33.52 -5.64
CA PRO A 858 -6.99 32.81 -6.55
C PRO A 858 -7.80 31.94 -7.52
N GLN A 859 -7.61 32.18 -8.81
CA GLN A 859 -8.17 31.36 -9.87
C GLN A 859 -7.16 30.25 -10.22
N ARG A 860 -7.59 29.00 -10.15
CA ARG A 860 -6.76 27.82 -10.44
C ARG A 860 -7.24 27.10 -11.69
N LEU A 861 -6.31 26.79 -12.59
CA LEU A 861 -6.54 26.07 -13.84
C LEU A 861 -5.49 24.97 -13.99
N VAL A 862 -5.90 23.78 -14.41
CA VAL A 862 -4.97 22.74 -14.90
C VAL A 862 -5.31 22.43 -16.36
N VAL A 863 -4.31 22.45 -17.23
CA VAL A 863 -4.46 22.14 -18.66
C VAL A 863 -3.66 20.89 -18.99
N VAL A 864 -4.30 19.91 -19.64
CA VAL A 864 -3.67 18.66 -20.10
C VAL A 864 -3.85 18.53 -21.62
N GLY A 865 -2.73 18.54 -22.36
CA GLY A 865 -2.67 18.41 -23.81
C GLY A 865 -2.66 16.95 -24.28
N SER A 866 -3.72 16.20 -24.01
CA SER A 866 -3.91 14.82 -24.46
C SER A 866 -5.37 14.45 -24.28
N GLY A 867 -6.06 13.93 -25.29
CA GLY A 867 -7.47 13.56 -25.12
C GLY A 867 -7.68 12.25 -24.36
N GLY A 868 -6.74 11.31 -24.47
CA GLY A 868 -6.93 9.94 -23.97
C GLY A 868 -6.36 9.66 -22.58
N TRP A 869 -5.65 10.61 -21.95
CA TRP A 869 -5.06 10.41 -20.62
C TRP A 869 -6.04 9.89 -19.53
N PRO A 870 -7.35 10.20 -19.53
CA PRO A 870 -8.25 9.77 -18.46
C PRO A 870 -9.03 8.50 -18.79
N LEU A 871 -8.81 7.90 -19.97
CA LEU A 871 -9.56 6.72 -20.43
C LEU A 871 -9.24 5.49 -19.59
N SER A 872 -10.27 4.71 -19.22
CA SER A 872 -10.11 3.46 -18.47
C SER A 872 -9.10 2.51 -19.11
N ALA A 873 -9.05 2.43 -20.45
CA ALA A 873 -8.10 1.60 -21.20
C ALA A 873 -6.62 1.92 -20.88
N ILE A 874 -6.32 3.18 -20.53
CA ILE A 874 -4.97 3.66 -20.18
C ILE A 874 -4.78 3.64 -18.66
N VAL A 875 -5.78 4.10 -17.89
CA VAL A 875 -5.69 4.22 -16.43
C VAL A 875 -5.69 2.86 -15.74
N ASN A 876 -6.43 1.88 -16.27
CA ASN A 876 -6.45 0.50 -15.76
C ASN A 876 -5.44 -0.41 -16.49
N GLU A 877 -4.67 0.12 -17.44
CA GLU A 877 -3.63 -0.65 -18.11
C GLU A 877 -2.65 -1.18 -17.06
N SER A 878 -2.40 -2.47 -17.09
CA SER A 878 -1.49 -3.13 -16.16
C SER A 878 -0.53 -4.05 -16.90
N GLY A 879 0.75 -3.93 -16.59
CA GLY A 879 1.82 -4.70 -17.21
C GLY A 879 2.18 -5.91 -16.35
N ASN A 880 2.56 -7.00 -17.02
CA ASN A 880 3.09 -8.20 -16.38
C ASN A 880 4.61 -8.09 -16.25
N LEU A 881 5.11 -7.82 -15.05
CA LEU A 881 6.54 -7.64 -14.75
C LEU A 881 7.34 -8.97 -14.65
N GLY A 882 6.83 -10.03 -15.27
CA GLY A 882 7.23 -11.40 -14.98
C GLY A 882 6.62 -11.86 -13.65
N ASP A 883 6.26 -13.15 -13.56
CA ASP A 883 5.58 -13.75 -12.40
C ASP A 883 4.10 -13.33 -12.22
N GLN A 884 3.42 -12.96 -13.32
CA GLN A 884 1.96 -12.65 -13.36
C GLN A 884 1.49 -11.52 -12.43
N ARG A 885 2.43 -10.67 -12.02
CA ARG A 885 2.18 -9.43 -11.27
C ARG A 885 1.57 -8.39 -12.20
N LEU A 886 0.32 -7.99 -11.95
CA LEU A 886 -0.30 -6.84 -12.60
C LEU A 886 0.01 -5.59 -11.79
N VAL A 887 0.95 -4.77 -12.28
CA VAL A 887 1.17 -3.42 -11.76
C VAL A 887 0.50 -2.47 -12.74
N LEU A 888 -0.21 -1.45 -12.25
CA LEU A 888 -0.69 -0.38 -13.13
C LEU A 888 0.51 0.12 -13.94
N ALA A 889 0.42 0.03 -15.26
CA ALA A 889 1.48 0.47 -16.15
C ALA A 889 1.69 1.98 -16.00
N ASN A 890 0.61 2.72 -15.70
CA ASN A 890 0.56 4.17 -15.75
C ASN A 890 -0.08 4.78 -14.47
N PRO A 891 0.51 4.60 -13.28
CA PRO A 891 -0.07 5.08 -12.02
C PRO A 891 -0.16 6.61 -11.92
N GLY A 892 0.62 7.33 -12.72
CA GLY A 892 0.61 8.79 -12.78
C GLY A 892 -0.70 9.37 -13.28
N ASN A 893 -1.46 8.66 -14.15
CA ASN A 893 -2.71 9.17 -14.71
C ASN A 893 -3.79 9.30 -13.63
N ARG A 894 -3.93 8.26 -12.79
CA ARG A 894 -4.84 8.30 -11.63
C ARG A 894 -4.42 9.36 -10.62
N GLU A 895 -3.12 9.50 -10.41
CA GLU A 895 -2.56 10.51 -9.51
C GLU A 895 -2.84 11.93 -9.99
N LEU A 896 -2.65 12.20 -11.29
CA LEU A 896 -2.92 13.49 -11.89
C LEU A 896 -4.37 13.91 -11.65
N ALA A 897 -5.34 13.01 -11.84
CA ALA A 897 -6.75 13.30 -11.58
C ALA A 897 -7.01 13.66 -10.12
N LEU A 898 -6.53 12.84 -9.17
CA LEU A 898 -6.75 13.05 -7.74
C LEU A 898 -6.10 14.33 -7.22
N SER A 899 -4.81 14.51 -7.54
CA SER A 899 -4.02 15.65 -7.10
C SER A 899 -4.48 16.96 -7.75
N ALA A 900 -4.81 16.95 -9.04
CA ALA A 900 -5.33 18.14 -9.72
C ALA A 900 -6.68 18.57 -9.13
N VAL A 901 -7.62 17.64 -8.90
CA VAL A 901 -8.93 17.96 -8.30
C VAL A 901 -8.77 18.52 -6.88
N ALA A 902 -7.93 17.90 -6.05
CA ALA A 902 -7.66 18.40 -4.70
C ALA A 902 -7.10 19.83 -4.71
N TRP A 903 -6.12 20.09 -5.58
CA TRP A 903 -5.50 21.40 -5.71
C TRP A 903 -6.48 22.44 -6.27
N LEU A 904 -7.25 22.10 -7.30
CA LEU A 904 -8.29 22.96 -7.87
C LEU A 904 -9.36 23.32 -6.84
N ALA A 905 -9.67 22.42 -5.91
CA ALA A 905 -10.63 22.67 -4.83
C ALA A 905 -10.08 23.53 -3.68
N GLY A 906 -8.83 24.00 -3.73
CA GLY A 906 -8.20 24.71 -2.61
C GLY A 906 -7.68 23.80 -1.50
N LEU A 907 -7.73 22.49 -1.68
CA LEU A 907 -7.37 21.49 -0.67
C LEU A 907 -5.92 21.03 -0.83
N ASP A 908 -4.97 21.98 -0.77
CA ASP A 908 -3.54 21.74 -0.95
C ASP A 908 -3.00 20.66 0.02
N GLU A 909 -3.61 20.57 1.20
CA GLU A 909 -3.31 19.54 2.21
C GLU A 909 -3.64 18.11 1.77
N LEU A 910 -4.62 17.92 0.88
CA LEU A 910 -4.96 16.59 0.34
C LEU A 910 -4.01 16.17 -0.78
N VAL A 911 -3.38 17.13 -1.48
CA VAL A 911 -2.42 16.89 -2.56
C VAL A 911 -1.08 16.38 -2.01
N ALA A 912 -0.66 16.86 -0.83
CA ALA A 912 0.59 16.48 -0.17
C ALA A 912 0.66 15.00 0.29
N THR A 913 -0.44 14.27 0.19
CA THR A 913 -0.60 12.90 0.70
C THR A 913 -0.36 11.81 -0.32
N ALA A 914 -0.21 12.15 -1.61
CA ALA A 914 -0.06 11.16 -2.68
C ALA A 914 1.38 11.04 -3.22
N ALA A 915 2.29 11.86 -2.69
CA ALA A 915 3.71 11.77 -2.95
C ALA A 915 4.35 10.68 -2.09
N THR A 916 4.93 9.68 -2.76
CA THR A 916 5.74 8.57 -2.24
C THR A 916 4.97 7.35 -1.72
N GLY A 917 4.40 6.61 -2.67
CA GLY A 917 4.63 5.16 -2.64
C GLY A 917 6.14 4.97 -2.54
N ARG A 918 6.63 4.63 -1.33
CA ARG A 918 8.05 4.46 -1.01
C ARG A 918 8.59 3.30 -1.85
N GLU A 919 9.00 3.55 -3.08
CA GLU A 919 9.64 2.54 -3.91
C GLU A 919 10.99 2.19 -3.30
N ILE A 920 11.05 1.01 -2.67
CA ILE A 920 12.33 0.36 -2.39
C ILE A 920 12.95 0.11 -3.76
N SER A 921 14.13 0.69 -3.99
CA SER A 921 14.89 0.46 -5.21
C SER A 921 14.98 -1.03 -5.50
N ARG A 922 14.80 -1.42 -6.75
CA ARG A 922 14.87 -2.81 -7.20
C ARG A 922 16.13 -3.00 -8.04
N PHE A 923 16.56 -4.26 -8.15
CA PHE A 923 17.62 -4.60 -9.07
C PHE A 923 17.13 -4.49 -10.52
N GLU A 924 17.86 -3.71 -11.32
CA GLU A 924 17.63 -3.51 -12.75
C GLU A 924 18.84 -4.02 -13.55
N GLY A 925 18.59 -4.70 -14.68
CA GLY A 925 19.66 -5.14 -15.60
C GLY A 925 20.41 -6.41 -15.15
N VAL A 926 19.88 -7.15 -14.18
CA VAL A 926 20.35 -8.47 -13.74
C VAL A 926 19.81 -9.56 -14.68
N GLY A 927 20.30 -9.57 -15.91
CA GLY A 927 20.07 -10.67 -16.85
C GLY A 927 20.64 -12.01 -16.37
N GLY A 928 20.21 -13.12 -16.98
CA GLY A 928 20.68 -14.48 -16.64
C GLY A 928 22.20 -14.66 -16.75
N GLY A 929 22.85 -13.96 -17.68
CA GLY A 929 24.31 -13.90 -17.81
C GLY A 929 24.99 -13.26 -16.60
N THR A 930 24.53 -12.07 -16.19
CA THR A 930 25.02 -11.35 -15.00
C THR A 930 24.88 -12.20 -13.74
N ARG A 931 23.71 -12.83 -13.54
CA ARG A 931 23.47 -13.70 -12.39
C ARG A 931 24.40 -14.92 -12.35
N THR A 932 24.69 -15.53 -13.50
CA THR A 932 25.61 -16.68 -13.59
C THR A 932 27.04 -16.24 -13.24
N ILE A 933 27.48 -15.08 -13.73
CA ILE A 933 28.81 -14.53 -13.48
C ILE A 933 28.99 -14.19 -12.00
N PHE A 934 28.10 -13.39 -11.41
CA PHE A 934 28.17 -13.03 -10.00
C PHE A 934 27.90 -14.21 -9.08
N GLY A 935 27.06 -15.15 -9.51
CA GLY A 935 26.79 -16.38 -8.78
C GLY A 935 28.01 -17.29 -8.65
N PHE A 936 28.96 -17.23 -9.59
CA PHE A 936 30.24 -17.92 -9.46
C PHE A 936 31.31 -17.05 -8.78
N LEU A 937 31.44 -15.78 -9.19
CA LEU A 937 32.49 -14.88 -8.71
C LEU A 937 32.37 -14.57 -7.20
N LEU A 938 31.17 -14.25 -6.71
CA LEU A 938 31.02 -13.81 -5.31
C LEU A 938 31.38 -14.91 -4.30
N PRO A 939 30.86 -16.15 -4.42
CA PRO A 939 31.27 -17.24 -3.53
C PRO A 939 32.77 -17.55 -3.60
N VAL A 940 33.38 -17.44 -4.80
CA VAL A 940 34.82 -17.69 -4.97
C VAL A 940 35.65 -16.59 -4.33
N ILE A 941 35.33 -15.32 -4.58
CA ILE A 941 36.07 -14.18 -4.03
C ILE A 941 35.92 -14.13 -2.51
N LEU A 942 34.70 -14.23 -1.99
CA LEU A 942 34.43 -14.09 -0.55
C LEU A 942 34.73 -15.36 0.24
N GLY A 943 34.69 -16.54 -0.39
CA GLY A 943 35.04 -17.81 0.24
C GLY A 943 36.51 -18.18 0.09
N VAL A 944 37.03 -18.24 -1.14
CA VAL A 944 38.40 -18.70 -1.42
C VAL A 944 39.42 -17.57 -1.25
N GLY A 945 39.04 -16.32 -1.55
CA GLY A 945 39.93 -15.15 -1.45
C GLY A 945 40.62 -14.98 -0.10
N PRO A 946 39.88 -15.00 1.05
CA PRO A 946 40.49 -14.92 2.37
C PRO A 946 41.50 -16.05 2.66
N LEU A 947 41.24 -17.27 2.17
CA LEU A 947 42.15 -18.41 2.35
C LEU A 947 43.46 -18.21 1.58
N VAL A 948 43.37 -17.76 0.33
CA VAL A 948 44.55 -17.51 -0.53
C VAL A 948 45.37 -16.36 0.04
N PHE A 949 44.72 -15.26 0.44
CA PHE A 949 45.41 -14.12 1.04
C PHE A 949 46.09 -14.51 2.36
N GLY A 950 45.40 -15.25 3.22
CA GLY A 950 45.96 -15.77 4.47
C GLY A 950 47.16 -16.71 4.25
N ALA A 951 47.07 -17.62 3.28
CA ALA A 951 48.16 -18.51 2.90
C ALA A 951 49.38 -17.74 2.35
N GLY A 952 49.13 -16.72 1.52
CA GLY A 952 50.17 -15.82 0.99
C GLY A 952 50.89 -15.06 2.10
N LEU A 953 50.15 -14.47 3.03
CA LEU A 953 50.72 -13.73 4.17
C LEU A 953 51.55 -14.66 5.08
N TRP A 954 51.07 -15.89 5.30
CA TRP A 954 51.78 -16.90 6.08
C TRP A 954 53.06 -17.35 5.39
N SER A 955 53.02 -17.58 4.08
CA SER A 955 54.18 -17.95 3.25
C SER A 955 55.24 -16.84 3.23
N TRP A 956 54.84 -15.60 2.94
CA TRP A 956 55.72 -14.42 2.89
C TRP A 956 56.49 -14.21 4.21
N ARG A 957 55.80 -14.39 5.34
CA ARG A 957 56.43 -14.29 6.65
C ARG A 957 57.45 -15.40 6.92
N ARG A 958 57.24 -16.59 6.34
CA ARG A 958 58.14 -17.74 6.48
C ARG A 958 59.38 -17.62 5.58
N SER A 959 59.28 -16.94 4.44
CA SER A 959 60.39 -16.64 3.54
C SER A 959 61.25 -15.43 3.96
N GLY A 960 60.75 -14.58 4.86
CA GLY A 960 61.47 -13.40 5.39
C GLY A 960 62.27 -13.66 6.69
N ARG A 961 62.45 -14.92 7.07
CA ARG A 961 63.39 -15.40 8.09
C ARG A 961 64.40 -16.30 7.41
#